data_AF-A0A4P7AI89-F1
#
_entry.id   AF-A0A4P7AI89-F1
#
_cell.length_a   1.000
_cell.length_b   1.000
_cell.length_c   1.000
_cell.angle_alpha   90.00
_cell.angle_beta   90.00
_cell.angle_gamma   90.00
#
_symmetry.space_group_name_H-M   'P 1'
#
loop_
_entity.id
_entity.type
_entity.pdbx_description
1 polymer ?
#
loop_
_entity_poly.entity_id
_entity_poly.type
_entity_poly.pdbx_seq_one_letter_code
_entity_poly.pdbx_strand_id
1 'polypeptide(L)'
;MKKLLTLLGSLTLVTSAANAAIACGTYDIKKDGNSVIAKFLKSLNGKAELDASDVLWDLISSSGPSNRETFLIEMLQLMNVSLLANSNTYFGKDGTLKLDESNPVYNKGLADTLIYRWDSLNKAVDQQITREKESYKVKHGKKWEDKWKDMLYEKYTVYQNKKKEMDQDFLEKKYKANILLTDTNNNATKAILDVLLNTDSYGVTWVSVQTVKNKFDKLNDVKNDANKFNAVFDADKKAISQIQNSTKTKTSEWIKYDDSLTADQAKAIISGIEKSKIVCDVPEDIDQWVATSSSTRKGMLSNSQIYFLEKFYQVKAPLAISEITVPFATNGKFDDGISYEDFKGDNNTNAIDLSKLLMSLQTGGNTFWTEAARNSSKLNTGSMKKYDKLLTLKSTDFSDSLKSVVYDYVLGTTVKGGITELKFEDGEYEKNVTSLTTTLSRKVADAGSEKADSENKEANNFYATLSGNTGKLLFIDTDGLHIVSIDGYDKLKNEKTSAKEGLTTLDQLQAYNEFHKLTDNQKIYYMNETDSDKSKDYMNILNSSIKNDYLRYLANSSLISGISDAPVAFDIVGELKTWVSVTSSTDTETYWMTAVFDYFKKITTKTKETNSTEEIEGFIGKLIQFSQDDAPNEEGDKTAKSMKRWVTNKVKVAQSNLYVAPQIAFAEKYKTWVKTIRSNTTTGYPKTVIENSKFGVEKIGQEVAKIWPEDGKIVAKQPEATKNSINNNLFYYTFNKIGGMQ
;
A
#
# COMPACT_ATOMS: atom_id res chain seq x y z
N MET A 1 -32.84 6.94 -22.07
CA MET A 1 -31.71 7.35 -21.21
C MET A 1 -31.81 6.97 -19.72
N LYS A 2 -32.88 6.32 -19.23
CA LYS A 2 -32.96 5.79 -17.84
C LYS A 2 -32.64 4.29 -17.68
N LYS A 3 -32.35 3.57 -18.77
CA LYS A 3 -31.89 2.16 -18.76
C LYS A 3 -30.39 1.98 -19.04
N LEU A 4 -29.66 3.07 -19.26
CA LEU A 4 -28.21 3.06 -19.50
C LEU A 4 -27.39 3.24 -18.19
N LEU A 5 -27.97 3.92 -17.18
CA LEU A 5 -27.32 4.18 -15.89
C LEU A 5 -27.37 2.99 -14.92
N THR A 6 -28.39 2.13 -15.02
CA THR A 6 -28.49 0.92 -14.18
C THR A 6 -27.55 -0.19 -14.65
N LEU A 7 -27.02 -0.10 -15.87
CA LEU A 7 -26.04 -1.05 -16.42
C LEU A 7 -24.58 -0.63 -16.17
N LEU A 8 -24.33 0.55 -15.60
CA LEU A 8 -22.97 0.99 -15.21
C LEU A 8 -22.66 0.68 -13.72
N GLY A 9 -23.67 0.28 -12.93
CA GLY A 9 -23.51 -0.19 -11.55
C GLY A 9 -23.33 -1.71 -11.40
N SER A 10 -23.42 -2.46 -12.50
CA SER A 10 -23.35 -3.93 -12.53
C SER A 10 -22.34 -4.45 -13.56
N LEU A 11 -21.36 -3.63 -13.94
CA LEU A 11 -20.41 -3.89 -15.04
C LEU A 11 -18.99 -3.37 -14.72
N THR A 12 -18.58 -3.41 -13.45
CA THR A 12 -17.17 -3.30 -13.03
C THR A 12 -16.53 -4.64 -12.69
N LEU A 13 -17.23 -5.75 -12.98
CA LEU A 13 -16.68 -7.09 -13.08
C LEU A 13 -17.14 -7.64 -14.44
N VAL A 14 -16.19 -8.14 -15.24
CA VAL A 14 -16.38 -8.72 -16.59
C VAL A 14 -16.36 -7.73 -17.77
N THR A 15 -15.22 -7.08 -17.99
CA THR A 15 -14.68 -6.73 -19.33
C THR A 15 -13.16 -6.73 -19.20
N SER A 16 -12.44 -7.77 -19.59
CA SER A 16 -12.06 -8.01 -20.98
C SER A 16 -11.96 -9.51 -21.30
N ALA A 17 -13.02 -10.08 -21.85
CA ALA A 17 -12.90 -11.22 -22.75
C ALA A 17 -12.79 -10.66 -24.17
N ALA A 18 -11.56 -10.55 -24.69
CA ALA A 18 -11.20 -10.51 -26.11
C ALA A 18 -9.80 -9.94 -26.25
N ASN A 19 -8.81 -10.81 -26.07
CA ASN A 19 -7.52 -10.88 -26.74
C ASN A 19 -6.66 -11.80 -25.87
N ALA A 20 -6.99 -13.10 -25.91
CA ALA A 20 -5.99 -14.11 -25.62
C ALA A 20 -4.95 -14.01 -26.76
N ALA A 21 -4.04 -13.05 -26.63
CA ALA A 21 -2.79 -13.09 -27.37
C ALA A 21 -2.09 -14.34 -26.85
N ILE A 22 -2.22 -15.41 -27.61
CA ILE A 22 -1.43 -16.63 -27.45
C ILE A 22 0.01 -16.16 -27.62
N ALA A 23 0.70 -15.93 -26.52
CA ALA A 23 2.14 -15.80 -26.50
C ALA A 23 2.73 -17.18 -26.82
N CYS A 24 2.66 -17.57 -28.10
CA CYS A 24 3.66 -18.45 -28.69
C CYS A 24 4.97 -17.64 -28.77
N GLY A 25 5.56 -17.33 -27.61
CA GLY A 25 6.95 -16.92 -27.57
C GLY A 25 7.78 -18.08 -28.10
N THR A 26 8.66 -17.81 -29.05
CA THR A 26 9.77 -18.70 -29.37
C THR A 26 10.56 -18.95 -28.07
N TYR A 27 10.43 -20.15 -27.52
CA TYR A 27 11.16 -20.58 -26.33
C TYR A 27 12.61 -20.84 -26.71
N ASP A 28 13.40 -19.77 -26.82
CA ASP A 28 14.84 -19.90 -26.99
C ASP A 28 15.43 -20.60 -25.75
N ILE A 29 16.02 -21.77 -26.00
CA ILE A 29 16.67 -22.62 -25.02
C ILE A 29 17.93 -21.91 -24.54
N LYS A 30 17.83 -21.21 -23.40
CA LYS A 30 19.02 -20.77 -22.67
C LYS A 30 19.28 -21.74 -21.52
N LYS A 31 20.55 -22.09 -21.32
CA LYS A 31 21.06 -22.84 -20.15
C LYS A 31 20.89 -22.06 -18.82
N ASP A 32 20.06 -21.03 -18.79
CA ASP A 32 19.94 -20.05 -17.70
C ASP A 32 18.90 -20.42 -16.64
N GLY A 33 18.25 -21.58 -16.77
CA GLY A 33 17.48 -22.17 -15.67
C GLY A 33 16.16 -21.46 -15.37
N ASN A 34 15.53 -20.77 -16.33
CA ASN A 34 14.20 -20.21 -16.09
C ASN A 34 13.14 -21.32 -16.02
N SER A 35 12.27 -21.27 -15.00
CA SER A 35 11.25 -22.25 -14.55
C SER A 35 11.79 -23.46 -13.77
N VAL A 36 12.53 -23.24 -12.67
CA VAL A 36 13.10 -24.33 -11.86
C VAL A 36 12.02 -25.05 -11.08
N ILE A 37 11.16 -24.35 -10.32
CA ILE A 37 10.38 -25.02 -9.25
C ILE A 37 9.16 -25.81 -9.74
N ALA A 38 8.40 -25.31 -10.71
CA ALA A 38 7.24 -26.03 -11.28
C ALA A 38 7.64 -27.39 -11.89
N LYS A 39 8.92 -27.58 -12.20
CA LYS A 39 9.48 -28.82 -12.75
C LYS A 39 9.77 -29.89 -11.70
N PHE A 40 9.77 -29.56 -10.39
CA PHE A 40 10.10 -30.48 -9.28
C PHE A 40 8.94 -30.78 -8.33
N LEU A 41 7.77 -30.18 -8.53
CA LEU A 41 6.60 -30.45 -7.70
C LEU A 41 6.10 -31.88 -7.95
N LYS A 42 6.25 -32.73 -6.93
CA LYS A 42 5.75 -34.12 -6.93
C LYS A 42 4.29 -34.17 -6.51
N SER A 43 3.92 -33.39 -5.51
CA SER A 43 2.56 -33.26 -5.01
C SER A 43 2.32 -31.90 -4.36
N LEU A 44 1.05 -31.52 -4.26
CA LEU A 44 0.56 -30.35 -3.51
C LEU A 44 -0.33 -30.76 -2.32
N ASN A 45 -0.38 -32.06 -1.99
CA ASN A 45 -1.27 -32.61 -0.95
C ASN A 45 -0.54 -32.64 0.39
N GLY A 46 -1.02 -31.87 1.37
CA GLY A 46 -0.44 -31.75 2.71
C GLY A 46 0.76 -30.80 2.79
N LYS A 47 1.76 -30.95 1.91
CA LYS A 47 2.91 -30.04 1.74
C LYS A 47 3.29 -29.95 0.25
N ALA A 48 3.99 -28.89 -0.14
CA ALA A 48 4.71 -28.89 -1.41
C ALA A 48 5.93 -29.80 -1.29
N GLU A 49 5.92 -30.93 -2.00
CA GLU A 49 7.03 -31.88 -2.03
C GLU A 49 7.95 -31.56 -3.21
N LEU A 50 9.22 -31.28 -2.90
CA LEU A 50 10.29 -31.20 -3.89
C LEU A 50 11.04 -32.52 -3.89
N ASP A 51 11.02 -33.25 -5.00
CA ASP A 51 11.80 -34.48 -5.14
C ASP A 51 13.25 -34.14 -5.52
N ALA A 52 14.21 -34.58 -4.72
CA ALA A 52 15.66 -34.43 -4.94
C ALA A 52 16.19 -35.37 -6.04
N SER A 53 15.38 -35.64 -7.06
CA SER A 53 15.83 -36.34 -8.28
C SER A 53 16.94 -35.55 -8.98
N ASP A 54 17.85 -36.25 -9.65
CA ASP A 54 19.11 -35.83 -10.30
C ASP A 54 19.14 -34.42 -10.95
N VAL A 55 17.99 -33.87 -11.34
CA VAL A 55 17.85 -32.54 -11.93
C VAL A 55 18.06 -31.38 -10.93
N LEU A 56 17.75 -31.59 -9.65
CA LEU A 56 17.96 -30.58 -8.59
C LEU A 56 19.46 -30.42 -8.31
N TRP A 57 20.23 -31.48 -8.57
CA TRP A 57 21.67 -31.59 -8.36
C TRP A 57 22.50 -30.87 -9.41
N ASP A 58 22.11 -30.96 -10.69
CA ASP A 58 22.81 -30.28 -11.79
C ASP A 58 22.60 -28.75 -11.77
N LEU A 59 21.53 -28.28 -11.13
CA LEU A 59 21.16 -26.86 -11.08
C LEU A 59 21.61 -26.14 -9.79
N ILE A 60 21.94 -26.88 -8.74
CA ILE A 60 22.32 -26.35 -7.43
C ILE A 60 23.68 -26.94 -7.06
N SER A 61 24.74 -26.17 -7.33
CA SER A 61 26.05 -26.45 -6.73
C SER A 61 25.97 -26.34 -5.21
N SER A 62 27.02 -26.77 -4.50
CA SER A 62 27.18 -26.51 -3.05
C SER A 62 27.08 -25.03 -2.64
N SER A 63 27.10 -24.10 -3.62
CA SER A 63 26.95 -22.65 -3.43
C SER A 63 25.54 -22.08 -3.75
N GLY A 64 24.56 -22.93 -4.10
CA GLY A 64 23.19 -22.55 -4.47
C GLY A 64 22.95 -22.42 -5.99
N PRO A 65 21.74 -21.97 -6.39
CA PRO A 65 21.35 -21.82 -7.80
C PRO A 65 22.05 -20.64 -8.48
N SER A 66 22.19 -20.69 -9.81
CA SER A 66 22.83 -19.66 -10.64
C SER A 66 22.07 -18.33 -10.65
N ASN A 67 20.73 -18.37 -10.71
CA ASN A 67 19.87 -17.18 -10.59
C ASN A 67 19.14 -17.18 -9.22
N ARG A 68 19.83 -16.64 -8.22
CA ARG A 68 19.43 -16.72 -6.80
C ARG A 68 18.15 -15.93 -6.48
N GLU A 69 17.93 -14.82 -7.16
CA GLU A 69 16.79 -13.92 -6.91
C GLU A 69 15.51 -14.50 -7.49
N THR A 70 15.54 -14.88 -8.77
CA THR A 70 14.42 -15.59 -9.42
C THR A 70 14.05 -16.84 -8.64
N PHE A 71 15.02 -17.64 -8.23
CA PHE A 71 14.76 -18.87 -7.48
C PHE A 71 14.13 -18.60 -6.10
N LEU A 72 14.54 -17.54 -5.38
CA LEU A 72 13.92 -17.16 -4.12
C LEU A 72 12.46 -16.75 -4.30
N ILE A 73 12.17 -15.98 -5.36
CA ILE A 73 10.80 -15.54 -5.67
C ILE A 73 9.92 -16.75 -6.01
N GLU A 74 10.41 -17.66 -6.84
CA GLU A 74 9.71 -18.92 -7.13
C GLU A 74 9.46 -19.73 -5.84
N MET A 75 10.41 -19.75 -4.89
CA MET A 75 10.24 -20.42 -3.60
C MET A 75 9.13 -19.78 -2.76
N LEU A 76 9.07 -18.44 -2.70
CA LEU A 76 7.99 -17.73 -2.01
C LEU A 76 6.62 -17.98 -2.67
N GLN A 77 6.58 -17.98 -4.00
CA GLN A 77 5.38 -18.36 -4.76
C GLN A 77 4.97 -19.80 -4.45
N LEU A 78 5.93 -20.72 -4.30
CA LEU A 78 5.64 -22.10 -3.94
C LEU A 78 5.05 -22.21 -2.52
N MET A 79 5.59 -21.46 -1.56
CA MET A 79 5.03 -21.38 -0.21
C MET A 79 3.58 -20.89 -0.25
N ASN A 80 3.27 -19.90 -1.09
CA ASN A 80 1.91 -19.39 -1.31
C ASN A 80 0.99 -20.45 -1.93
N VAL A 81 1.48 -21.20 -2.94
CA VAL A 81 0.73 -22.33 -3.51
C VAL A 81 0.45 -23.38 -2.43
N SER A 82 1.46 -23.76 -1.63
CA SER A 82 1.30 -24.75 -0.56
C SER A 82 0.28 -24.30 0.48
N LEU A 83 0.35 -23.05 0.95
CA LEU A 83 -0.60 -22.45 1.88
C LEU A 83 -2.03 -22.52 1.36
N LEU A 84 -2.26 -22.12 0.10
CA LEU A 84 -3.60 -22.05 -0.46
C LEU A 84 -4.14 -23.44 -0.82
N ALA A 85 -3.32 -24.28 -1.46
CA ALA A 85 -3.69 -25.64 -1.85
C ALA A 85 -4.06 -26.53 -0.66
N ASN A 86 -3.41 -26.30 0.47
CA ASN A 86 -3.62 -27.05 1.70
C ASN A 86 -4.43 -26.27 2.74
N SER A 87 -5.10 -25.20 2.34
CA SER A 87 -5.89 -24.34 3.24
C SER A 87 -6.89 -25.13 4.08
N ASN A 88 -7.55 -26.15 3.53
CA ASN A 88 -8.48 -27.00 4.29
C ASN A 88 -7.73 -27.87 5.33
N THR A 89 -6.60 -28.46 4.96
CA THR A 89 -5.75 -29.28 5.84
C THR A 89 -5.04 -28.44 6.91
N TYR A 90 -4.76 -27.18 6.62
CA TYR A 90 -4.04 -26.26 7.49
C TYR A 90 -4.98 -25.52 8.44
N PHE A 91 -6.09 -25.01 7.93
CA PHE A 91 -6.97 -24.06 8.61
C PHE A 91 -8.38 -24.59 8.89
N GLY A 92 -8.73 -25.78 8.40
CA GLY A 92 -10.00 -26.43 8.74
C GLY A 92 -10.10 -26.80 10.22
N LYS A 93 -11.23 -27.39 10.62
CA LYS A 93 -11.56 -27.73 12.02
C LYS A 93 -10.44 -28.48 12.76
N ASP A 94 -9.82 -29.44 12.07
CA ASP A 94 -8.73 -30.29 12.57
C ASP A 94 -7.36 -29.89 11.99
N GLY A 95 -7.23 -28.63 11.55
CA GLY A 95 -6.10 -28.13 10.80
C GLY A 95 -4.75 -28.20 11.55
N THR A 96 -3.69 -28.48 10.80
CA THR A 96 -2.31 -28.63 11.34
C THR A 96 -1.56 -27.31 11.54
N LEU A 97 -2.03 -26.23 10.92
CA LEU A 97 -1.45 -24.89 10.98
C LEU A 97 -2.54 -23.88 11.38
N LYS A 98 -3.13 -24.06 12.56
CA LYS A 98 -4.25 -23.24 13.03
C LYS A 98 -3.91 -21.76 13.06
N LEU A 99 -4.80 -20.93 12.51
CA LEU A 99 -4.72 -19.48 12.58
C LEU A 99 -5.04 -19.03 14.01
N ASP A 100 -4.28 -18.07 14.51
CA ASP A 100 -4.49 -17.43 15.81
C ASP A 100 -5.50 -16.30 15.66
N GLU A 101 -6.77 -16.59 15.97
CA GLU A 101 -7.86 -15.62 15.89
C GLU A 101 -7.73 -14.48 16.91
N SER A 102 -6.89 -14.65 17.94
CA SER A 102 -6.61 -13.61 18.93
C SER A 102 -5.58 -12.58 18.45
N ASN A 103 -4.88 -12.87 17.35
CA ASN A 103 -3.85 -11.99 16.83
C ASN A 103 -4.46 -10.67 16.33
N PRO A 104 -3.93 -9.49 16.72
CA PRO A 104 -4.48 -8.19 16.31
C PRO A 104 -4.53 -7.97 14.79
N VAL A 105 -3.68 -8.66 14.01
CA VAL A 105 -3.67 -8.53 12.54
C VAL A 105 -4.50 -9.61 11.83
N TYR A 106 -5.13 -10.53 12.57
CA TYR A 106 -5.98 -11.58 12.01
C TYR A 106 -7.30 -11.00 11.48
N ASN A 107 -7.71 -11.45 10.29
CA ASN A 107 -9.02 -11.16 9.74
C ASN A 107 -10.01 -12.28 10.10
N LYS A 108 -11.16 -11.89 10.66
CA LYS A 108 -12.29 -12.81 10.90
C LYS A 108 -12.64 -13.59 9.62
N GLY A 109 -12.89 -14.90 9.73
CA GLY A 109 -13.31 -15.74 8.60
C GLY A 109 -12.24 -15.93 7.50
N LEU A 110 -10.98 -15.61 7.77
CA LEU A 110 -9.88 -15.76 6.80
C LEU A 110 -9.69 -17.21 6.35
N ALA A 111 -9.77 -18.18 7.28
CA ALA A 111 -9.61 -19.60 6.98
C ALA A 111 -10.60 -20.08 5.91
N ASP A 112 -11.89 -19.87 6.15
CA ASP A 112 -12.96 -20.27 5.22
C ASP A 112 -12.84 -19.54 3.87
N THR A 113 -12.44 -18.26 3.89
CA THR A 113 -12.24 -17.47 2.67
C THR A 113 -11.10 -18.04 1.83
N LEU A 114 -9.99 -18.47 2.44
CA LEU A 114 -8.87 -19.09 1.74
C LEU A 114 -9.24 -20.47 1.16
N ILE A 115 -9.99 -21.28 1.92
CA ILE A 115 -10.50 -22.59 1.46
C ILE A 115 -11.38 -22.40 0.21
N TYR A 116 -12.36 -21.50 0.30
CA TYR A 116 -13.24 -21.19 -0.83
C TYR A 116 -12.46 -20.62 -2.03
N ARG A 117 -11.46 -19.77 -1.77
CA ARG A 117 -10.65 -19.17 -2.83
C ARG A 117 -9.82 -20.21 -3.57
N TRP A 118 -9.26 -21.19 -2.86
CA TRP A 118 -8.55 -22.31 -3.49
C TRP A 118 -9.45 -23.10 -4.43
N ASP A 119 -10.64 -23.51 -3.97
CA ASP A 119 -11.58 -24.27 -4.79
C ASP A 119 -11.97 -23.52 -6.07
N SER A 120 -12.18 -22.20 -5.93
CA SER A 120 -12.51 -21.32 -7.06
C SER A 120 -11.33 -21.17 -8.03
N LEU A 121 -10.11 -20.97 -7.53
CA LEU A 121 -8.89 -20.88 -8.33
C LEU A 121 -8.61 -22.18 -9.08
N ASN A 122 -8.68 -23.31 -8.38
CA ASN A 122 -8.41 -24.62 -8.95
C ASN A 122 -9.36 -24.94 -10.12
N LYS A 123 -10.66 -24.63 -9.97
CA LYS A 123 -11.66 -24.73 -11.04
C LYS A 123 -11.35 -23.78 -12.21
N ALA A 124 -10.92 -22.55 -11.93
CA ALA A 124 -10.57 -21.58 -12.98
C ALA A 124 -9.37 -22.06 -13.81
N VAL A 125 -8.35 -22.63 -13.17
CA VAL A 125 -7.19 -23.23 -13.87
C VAL A 125 -7.62 -24.45 -14.70
N ASP A 126 -8.47 -25.33 -14.17
CA ASP A 126 -8.98 -26.48 -14.94
C ASP A 126 -9.77 -26.03 -16.18
N GLN A 127 -10.56 -24.96 -16.06
CA GLN A 127 -11.25 -24.35 -17.18
C GLN A 127 -10.29 -23.71 -18.19
N GLN A 128 -9.23 -23.05 -17.74
CA GLN A 128 -8.19 -22.50 -18.62
C GLN A 128 -7.54 -23.62 -19.44
N ILE A 129 -7.05 -24.68 -18.79
CA ILE A 129 -6.44 -25.83 -19.47
C ILE A 129 -7.42 -26.47 -20.45
N THR A 130 -8.69 -26.61 -20.07
CA THR A 130 -9.73 -27.15 -20.95
C THR A 130 -9.91 -26.28 -22.20
N ARG A 131 -9.99 -24.96 -22.07
CA ARG A 131 -10.11 -24.03 -23.21
C ARG A 131 -8.89 -24.08 -24.11
N GLU A 132 -7.69 -24.19 -23.54
CA GLU A 132 -6.45 -24.35 -24.31
C GLU A 132 -6.45 -25.66 -25.11
N LYS A 133 -6.86 -26.78 -24.49
CA LYS A 133 -7.04 -28.07 -25.18
C LYS A 133 -8.06 -27.98 -26.31
N GLU A 134 -9.19 -27.31 -26.10
CA GLU A 134 -10.18 -27.07 -27.16
C GLU A 134 -9.61 -26.23 -28.32
N SER A 135 -8.80 -25.22 -28.03
CA SER A 135 -8.09 -24.47 -29.08
C SER A 135 -7.13 -25.37 -29.86
N TYR A 136 -6.43 -26.30 -29.20
CA TYR A 136 -5.58 -27.29 -29.87
C TYR A 136 -6.40 -28.26 -30.73
N LYS A 137 -7.55 -28.73 -30.24
CA LYS A 137 -8.50 -29.58 -31.01
C LYS A 137 -8.92 -28.90 -32.30
N VAL A 138 -9.34 -27.63 -32.23
CA VAL A 138 -9.74 -26.84 -33.41
C VAL A 138 -8.57 -26.66 -34.38
N LYS A 139 -7.37 -26.33 -33.88
CA LYS A 139 -6.19 -26.02 -34.71
C LYS A 139 -5.54 -27.25 -35.35
N HIS A 140 -5.55 -28.40 -34.67
CA HIS A 140 -4.77 -29.58 -35.06
C HIS A 140 -5.63 -30.82 -35.40
N GLY A 141 -6.95 -30.73 -35.27
CA GLY A 141 -7.88 -31.81 -35.61
C GLY A 141 -7.52 -33.12 -34.90
N LYS A 142 -7.49 -34.25 -35.61
CA LYS A 142 -7.17 -35.57 -35.03
C LYS A 142 -5.78 -35.67 -34.37
N LYS A 143 -4.86 -34.76 -34.65
CA LYS A 143 -3.49 -34.76 -34.10
C LYS A 143 -3.34 -33.88 -32.85
N TRP A 144 -4.45 -33.37 -32.30
CA TRP A 144 -4.39 -32.41 -31.21
C TRP A 144 -3.77 -32.98 -29.93
N GLU A 145 -4.05 -34.25 -29.58
CA GLU A 145 -3.50 -34.90 -28.39
C GLU A 145 -1.98 -35.03 -28.50
N ASP A 146 -1.48 -35.50 -29.64
CA ASP A 146 -0.05 -35.58 -29.91
C ASP A 146 0.60 -34.19 -29.84
N LYS A 147 -0.04 -33.16 -30.42
CA LYS A 147 0.50 -31.79 -30.39
C LYS A 147 0.46 -31.13 -29.03
N TRP A 148 -0.56 -31.44 -28.23
CA TRP A 148 -0.63 -31.02 -26.84
C TRP A 148 0.47 -31.67 -26.02
N LYS A 149 0.67 -32.99 -26.20
CA LYS A 149 1.72 -33.76 -25.55
C LYS A 149 3.12 -33.30 -25.97
N ASP A 150 3.34 -33.02 -27.26
CA ASP A 150 4.58 -32.44 -27.81
C ASP A 150 4.90 -31.11 -27.12
N MET A 151 3.93 -30.19 -27.02
CA MET A 151 4.10 -28.90 -26.34
C MET A 151 4.48 -29.08 -24.86
N LEU A 152 3.78 -29.97 -24.16
CA LEU A 152 4.08 -30.26 -22.76
C LEU A 152 5.47 -30.87 -22.58
N TYR A 153 5.87 -31.76 -23.49
CA TYR A 153 7.22 -32.30 -23.50
C TYR A 153 8.25 -31.19 -23.69
N GLU A 154 8.14 -30.40 -24.76
CA GLU A 154 9.06 -29.29 -25.03
C GLU A 154 9.22 -28.36 -23.82
N LYS A 155 8.13 -28.11 -23.08
CA LYS A 155 8.12 -27.26 -21.89
C LYS A 155 8.83 -27.88 -20.68
N TYR A 156 8.81 -29.22 -20.53
CA TYR A 156 9.20 -29.90 -19.29
C TYR A 156 10.32 -30.96 -19.42
N THR A 157 10.80 -31.30 -20.62
CA THR A 157 11.84 -32.34 -20.84
C THR A 157 13.28 -31.85 -20.79
N VAL A 158 13.53 -30.54 -20.60
CA VAL A 158 14.87 -29.92 -20.70
C VAL A 158 15.91 -30.52 -19.74
N TYR A 159 15.50 -31.32 -18.76
CA TYR A 159 16.40 -31.90 -17.77
C TYR A 159 16.21 -33.40 -17.49
N GLN A 160 15.35 -34.12 -18.22
CA GLN A 160 15.14 -35.56 -18.01
C GLN A 160 15.40 -36.32 -19.31
N ASN A 161 16.44 -37.16 -19.31
CA ASN A 161 16.84 -37.97 -20.48
C ASN A 161 15.89 -39.16 -20.77
N LYS A 162 14.79 -39.30 -20.03
CA LYS A 162 13.89 -40.46 -20.07
C LYS A 162 12.50 -40.14 -20.63
N LYS A 163 12.45 -39.80 -21.92
CA LYS A 163 11.21 -39.51 -22.67
C LYS A 163 10.12 -40.59 -22.57
N LYS A 164 10.49 -41.85 -22.26
CA LYS A 164 9.57 -43.00 -22.15
C LYS A 164 8.81 -43.10 -20.82
N GLU A 165 9.26 -42.44 -19.76
CA GLU A 165 8.66 -42.54 -18.40
C GLU A 165 7.67 -41.40 -18.08
N MET A 166 7.56 -40.40 -18.97
CA MET A 166 6.72 -39.20 -18.75
C MET A 166 5.38 -39.37 -19.47
N ASP A 167 4.36 -39.84 -18.77
CA ASP A 167 3.00 -39.89 -19.29
C ASP A 167 2.34 -38.50 -19.36
N GLN A 168 1.22 -38.40 -20.07
CA GLN A 168 0.52 -37.13 -20.29
C GLN A 168 -0.10 -36.58 -19.00
N ASP A 169 -0.59 -37.43 -18.10
CA ASP A 169 -1.24 -37.01 -16.85
C ASP A 169 -0.24 -36.30 -15.93
N PHE A 170 0.97 -36.86 -15.80
CA PHE A 170 2.08 -36.24 -15.09
C PHE A 170 2.44 -34.86 -15.66
N LEU A 171 2.57 -34.77 -16.99
CA LEU A 171 2.89 -33.51 -17.67
C LEU A 171 1.80 -32.45 -17.50
N GLU A 172 0.53 -32.85 -17.54
CA GLU A 172 -0.60 -31.95 -17.32
C GLU A 172 -0.69 -31.46 -15.87
N LYS A 173 -0.38 -32.33 -14.89
CA LYS A 173 -0.26 -31.93 -13.48
C LYS A 173 0.85 -30.89 -13.28
N LYS A 174 2.01 -31.08 -13.93
CA LYS A 174 3.08 -30.06 -13.94
C LYS A 174 2.64 -28.76 -14.59
N TYR A 175 1.90 -28.85 -15.70
CA TYR A 175 1.35 -27.67 -16.37
C TYR A 175 0.40 -26.88 -15.47
N LYS A 176 -0.51 -27.58 -14.79
CA LYS A 176 -1.40 -26.99 -13.80
C LYS A 176 -0.64 -26.33 -12.65
N ALA A 177 0.36 -27.01 -12.09
CA ALA A 177 1.19 -26.46 -11.03
C ALA A 177 1.95 -25.21 -11.46
N ASN A 178 2.44 -25.17 -12.71
CA ASN A 178 3.12 -24.00 -13.26
C ASN A 178 2.20 -22.78 -13.40
N ILE A 179 0.95 -22.99 -13.85
CA ILE A 179 -0.07 -21.92 -13.89
C ILE A 179 -0.32 -21.38 -12.47
N LEU A 180 -0.56 -22.29 -11.52
CA LEU A 180 -0.82 -21.93 -10.11
C LEU A 180 0.36 -21.18 -9.46
N LEU A 181 1.58 -21.40 -9.93
CA LEU A 181 2.79 -20.76 -9.40
C LEU A 181 3.06 -19.39 -10.02
N THR A 182 2.93 -19.26 -11.34
CA THR A 182 3.54 -18.14 -12.10
C THR A 182 2.61 -17.40 -13.06
N ASP A 183 1.40 -17.91 -13.35
CA ASP A 183 0.48 -17.25 -14.28
C ASP A 183 0.09 -15.84 -13.82
N THR A 184 -0.11 -14.90 -14.73
CA THR A 184 -0.45 -13.52 -14.34
C THR A 184 -1.80 -13.40 -13.63
N ASN A 185 -2.77 -14.25 -13.97
CA ASN A 185 -4.17 -14.13 -13.52
C ASN A 185 -4.61 -15.23 -12.56
N ASN A 186 -4.17 -16.47 -12.80
CA ASN A 186 -4.63 -17.67 -12.12
C ASN A 186 -3.53 -18.32 -11.25
N ASN A 187 -2.74 -17.50 -10.54
CA ASN A 187 -1.74 -17.98 -9.59
C ASN A 187 -2.21 -17.82 -8.12
N ALA A 188 -1.62 -18.63 -7.23
CA ALA A 188 -1.95 -18.66 -5.81
C ALA A 188 -1.56 -17.37 -5.08
N THR A 189 -0.45 -16.74 -5.44
CA THR A 189 -0.01 -15.48 -4.82
C THR A 189 -1.04 -14.37 -5.04
N LYS A 190 -1.50 -14.19 -6.28
CA LYS A 190 -2.57 -13.25 -6.60
C LYS A 190 -3.86 -13.62 -5.87
N ALA A 191 -4.23 -14.91 -5.85
CA ALA A 191 -5.43 -15.34 -5.16
C ALA A 191 -5.39 -15.06 -3.66
N ILE A 192 -4.24 -15.24 -3.00
CA ILE A 192 -4.00 -14.83 -1.61
C ILE A 192 -4.09 -13.32 -1.47
N LEU A 193 -3.43 -12.54 -2.33
CA LEU A 193 -3.51 -11.07 -2.30
C LEU A 193 -4.93 -10.55 -2.48
N ASP A 194 -5.72 -11.17 -3.36
CA ASP A 194 -7.12 -10.83 -3.54
C ASP A 194 -7.89 -11.00 -2.22
N VAL A 195 -7.61 -12.07 -1.47
CA VAL A 195 -8.20 -12.28 -0.14
C VAL A 195 -7.67 -11.26 0.87
N LEU A 196 -6.37 -10.99 0.91
CA LEU A 196 -5.76 -10.13 1.92
C LEU A 196 -5.97 -8.62 1.68
N LEU A 197 -6.20 -8.19 0.43
CA LEU A 197 -6.23 -6.78 0.05
C LEU A 197 -7.55 -6.31 -0.57
N ASN A 198 -8.43 -7.22 -0.99
CA ASN A 198 -9.76 -6.88 -1.50
C ASN A 198 -10.90 -7.36 -0.59
N THR A 199 -10.59 -8.03 0.52
CA THR A 199 -11.58 -8.31 1.57
C THR A 199 -11.60 -7.11 2.51
N ASP A 200 -12.62 -6.27 2.37
CA ASP A 200 -12.95 -5.24 3.36
C ASP A 200 -13.23 -5.91 4.72
N SER A 201 -13.15 -5.13 5.80
CA SER A 201 -13.64 -5.57 7.11
C SER A 201 -15.07 -6.11 7.01
N TYR A 202 -15.40 -7.14 7.79
CA TYR A 202 -16.80 -7.55 7.94
C TYR A 202 -17.62 -6.35 8.44
N GLY A 203 -18.86 -6.26 7.97
CA GLY A 203 -19.79 -5.18 8.30
C GLY A 203 -21.09 -5.73 8.81
N VAL A 204 -22.08 -4.84 8.91
CA VAL A 204 -23.44 -5.17 9.31
C VAL A 204 -24.42 -4.67 8.26
N THR A 205 -25.59 -5.27 8.16
CA THR A 205 -26.69 -4.73 7.36
C THR A 205 -27.33 -3.59 8.11
N TRP A 206 -27.37 -2.39 7.53
CA TRP A 206 -27.97 -1.22 8.18
C TRP A 206 -29.47 -1.12 7.92
N VAL A 207 -30.21 -0.76 8.97
CA VAL A 207 -31.63 -0.40 8.94
C VAL A 207 -31.73 1.11 9.16
N SER A 208 -32.31 1.80 8.19
CA SER A 208 -32.43 3.27 8.26
C SER A 208 -33.38 3.70 9.37
N VAL A 209 -33.13 4.88 9.94
CA VAL A 209 -33.99 5.51 10.96
C VAL A 209 -35.46 5.57 10.52
N GLN A 210 -35.73 5.81 9.22
CA GLN A 210 -37.10 5.84 8.70
C GLN A 210 -37.73 4.44 8.70
N THR A 211 -36.97 3.40 8.34
CA THR A 211 -37.45 2.02 8.41
C THR A 211 -37.72 1.63 9.87
N VAL A 212 -36.86 2.02 10.82
CA VAL A 212 -37.10 1.79 12.25
C VAL A 212 -38.37 2.52 12.73
N LYS A 213 -38.57 3.78 12.33
CA LYS A 213 -39.81 4.53 12.61
C LYS A 213 -41.05 3.81 12.07
N ASN A 214 -40.99 3.27 10.86
CA ASN A 214 -42.09 2.50 10.28
C ASN A 214 -42.35 1.19 11.04
N LYS A 215 -41.30 0.51 11.54
CA LYS A 215 -41.44 -0.68 12.40
C LYS A 215 -42.09 -0.31 13.74
N PHE A 216 -41.68 0.81 14.35
CA PHE A 216 -42.29 1.35 15.56
C PHE A 216 -43.78 1.65 15.35
N ASP A 217 -44.14 2.35 14.28
CA ASP A 217 -45.55 2.68 13.98
C ASP A 217 -46.40 1.41 13.87
N LYS A 218 -45.94 0.41 13.11
CA LYS A 218 -46.65 -0.88 12.97
C LYS A 218 -46.93 -1.57 14.30
N LEU A 219 -45.97 -1.57 15.23
CA LEU A 219 -46.13 -2.17 16.56
C LEU A 219 -47.00 -1.30 17.48
N ASN A 220 -46.80 0.03 17.45
CA ASN A 220 -47.52 0.97 18.29
C ASN A 220 -49.01 1.09 17.91
N ASP A 221 -49.35 0.99 16.62
CA ASP A 221 -50.73 1.07 16.12
C ASP A 221 -51.58 -0.13 16.56
N VAL A 222 -50.95 -1.30 16.71
CA VAL A 222 -51.62 -2.55 17.13
C VAL A 222 -51.44 -2.88 18.61
N LYS A 223 -50.75 -2.04 19.40
CA LYS A 223 -50.39 -2.35 20.80
C LYS A 223 -51.58 -2.68 21.69
N ASN A 224 -52.77 -2.19 21.38
CA ASN A 224 -53.99 -2.44 22.15
C ASN A 224 -54.71 -3.75 21.74
N ASP A 225 -54.27 -4.43 20.69
CA ASP A 225 -54.81 -5.70 20.19
C ASP A 225 -53.74 -6.79 20.32
N ALA A 226 -53.86 -7.65 21.34
CA ALA A 226 -52.84 -8.65 21.67
C ALA A 226 -52.55 -9.62 20.51
N ASN A 227 -53.59 -10.05 19.78
CA ASN A 227 -53.42 -11.00 18.68
C ASN A 227 -52.67 -10.36 17.50
N LYS A 228 -53.03 -9.11 17.15
CA LYS A 228 -52.33 -8.39 16.07
C LYS A 228 -50.91 -8.00 16.48
N PHE A 229 -50.70 -7.59 17.73
CA PHE A 229 -49.36 -7.28 18.23
C PHE A 229 -48.45 -8.50 18.18
N ASN A 230 -48.91 -9.66 18.66
CA ASN A 230 -48.14 -10.91 18.60
C ASN A 230 -47.78 -11.26 17.16
N ALA A 231 -48.73 -11.18 16.22
CA ALA A 231 -48.48 -11.46 14.82
C ALA A 231 -47.43 -10.52 14.19
N VAL A 232 -47.48 -9.21 14.48
CA VAL A 232 -46.51 -8.24 13.97
C VAL A 232 -45.13 -8.43 14.62
N PHE A 233 -45.08 -8.71 15.92
CA PHE A 233 -43.84 -8.98 16.65
C PHE A 233 -43.16 -10.26 16.16
N ASP A 234 -43.90 -11.37 16.02
CA ASP A 234 -43.34 -12.66 15.57
C ASP A 234 -42.84 -12.61 14.13
N ALA A 235 -43.40 -11.73 13.29
CA ALA A 235 -42.94 -11.53 11.92
C ALA A 235 -41.57 -10.82 11.84
N ASP A 236 -41.18 -10.05 12.86
CA ASP A 236 -39.90 -9.33 12.92
C ASP A 236 -39.46 -9.08 14.37
N LYS A 237 -39.03 -10.15 15.06
CA LYS A 237 -38.62 -10.06 16.47
C LYS A 237 -37.42 -9.13 16.69
N LYS A 238 -36.57 -8.93 15.68
CA LYS A 238 -35.44 -8.01 15.72
C LYS A 238 -35.87 -6.54 15.79
N ALA A 239 -37.11 -6.21 15.45
CA ALA A 239 -37.61 -4.84 15.46
C ALA A 239 -37.47 -4.17 16.84
N ILE A 240 -37.62 -4.91 17.95
CA ILE A 240 -37.57 -4.32 19.29
C ILE A 240 -36.16 -3.80 19.63
N SER A 241 -35.12 -4.62 19.45
CA SER A 241 -33.74 -4.18 19.69
C SER A 241 -33.33 -3.06 18.74
N GLN A 242 -33.78 -3.10 17.48
CA GLN A 242 -33.54 -2.02 16.51
C GLN A 242 -34.18 -0.70 16.93
N ILE A 243 -35.43 -0.73 17.39
CA ILE A 243 -36.13 0.46 17.90
C ILE A 243 -35.42 1.02 19.12
N GLN A 244 -35.06 0.18 20.10
CA GLN A 244 -34.34 0.61 21.30
C GLN A 244 -32.97 1.20 20.95
N ASN A 245 -32.17 0.51 20.13
CA ASN A 245 -30.85 0.96 19.70
C ASN A 245 -30.92 2.28 18.92
N SER A 246 -31.98 2.49 18.12
CA SER A 246 -32.16 3.71 17.34
C SER A 246 -32.47 4.95 18.19
N THR A 247 -32.75 4.75 19.48
CA THR A 247 -32.83 5.84 20.48
C THR A 247 -31.50 6.22 21.11
N LYS A 248 -30.42 5.49 20.81
CA LYS A 248 -29.11 5.60 21.45
C LYS A 248 -28.06 6.01 20.42
N THR A 249 -27.41 7.15 20.65
CA THR A 249 -26.37 7.65 19.74
C THR A 249 -25.02 6.95 19.91
N LYS A 250 -24.77 6.33 21.08
CA LYS A 250 -23.54 5.59 21.37
C LYS A 250 -23.75 4.10 21.14
N THR A 251 -22.88 3.46 20.35
CA THR A 251 -23.00 2.01 20.09
C THR A 251 -22.78 1.16 21.33
N SER A 252 -22.04 1.66 22.33
CA SER A 252 -21.82 0.97 23.60
C SER A 252 -23.09 0.81 24.45
N GLU A 253 -24.15 1.56 24.16
CA GLU A 253 -25.47 1.42 24.79
C GLU A 253 -26.42 0.50 23.99
N TRP A 254 -25.98 0.00 22.83
CA TRP A 254 -26.82 -0.86 22.00
C TRP A 254 -26.94 -2.24 22.61
N ILE A 255 -28.16 -2.76 22.58
CA ILE A 255 -28.52 -4.07 23.08
C ILE A 255 -28.53 -5.09 21.95
N LYS A 256 -28.22 -6.33 22.32
CA LYS A 256 -28.31 -7.50 21.44
C LYS A 256 -29.77 -7.86 21.19
N TYR A 257 -29.99 -8.57 20.09
CA TYR A 257 -31.25 -9.25 19.87
C TYR A 257 -31.45 -10.35 20.92
N ASP A 258 -32.65 -10.42 21.50
CA ASP A 258 -33.05 -11.43 22.48
C ASP A 258 -34.21 -12.24 21.89
N ASP A 259 -33.96 -13.51 21.55
CA ASP A 259 -34.94 -14.42 20.97
C ASP A 259 -35.97 -14.93 21.99
N SER A 260 -35.68 -14.77 23.28
CA SER A 260 -36.54 -15.15 24.40
C SER A 260 -37.56 -14.07 24.77
N LEU A 261 -37.46 -12.87 24.17
CA LEU A 261 -38.34 -11.75 24.45
C LEU A 261 -39.80 -12.12 24.14
N THR A 262 -40.66 -11.98 25.14
CA THR A 262 -42.10 -12.22 24.99
C THR A 262 -42.81 -11.00 24.41
N ALA A 263 -43.98 -11.21 23.79
CA ALA A 263 -44.76 -10.12 23.23
C ALA A 263 -45.23 -9.09 24.28
N ASP A 264 -45.52 -9.52 25.52
CA ASP A 264 -45.88 -8.61 26.61
C ASP A 264 -44.71 -7.70 27.02
N GLN A 265 -43.49 -8.26 27.09
CA GLN A 265 -42.27 -7.48 27.34
C GLN A 265 -41.99 -6.51 26.19
N ALA A 266 -42.10 -6.97 24.94
CA ALA A 266 -41.96 -6.13 23.75
C ALA A 266 -42.96 -4.98 23.74
N LYS A 267 -44.23 -5.24 24.09
CA LYS A 267 -45.28 -4.22 24.20
C LYS A 267 -44.99 -3.20 25.30
N ALA A 268 -44.47 -3.63 26.45
CA ALA A 268 -44.05 -2.72 27.51
C ALA A 268 -42.92 -1.79 27.05
N ILE A 269 -41.92 -2.32 26.33
CA ILE A 269 -40.82 -1.54 25.74
C ILE A 269 -41.36 -0.50 24.74
N ILE A 270 -42.18 -0.92 23.77
CA ILE A 270 -42.74 -0.02 22.74
C ILE A 270 -43.56 1.10 23.38
N SER A 271 -44.30 0.80 24.45
CA SER A 271 -45.12 1.80 25.16
C SER A 271 -44.28 2.87 25.86
N GLY A 272 -43.00 2.57 26.18
CA GLY A 272 -42.07 3.51 26.82
C GLY A 272 -41.23 4.35 25.85
N ILE A 273 -41.37 4.15 24.53
CA ILE A 273 -40.55 4.83 23.53
C ILE A 273 -41.36 5.91 22.81
N GLU A 274 -40.81 7.11 22.74
CA GLU A 274 -41.31 8.19 21.91
C GLU A 274 -40.68 8.13 20.52
N LYS A 275 -41.50 8.20 19.46
CA LYS A 275 -41.03 8.19 18.06
C LYS A 275 -40.00 9.27 17.74
N SER A 276 -40.09 10.44 18.38
CA SER A 276 -39.14 11.55 18.24
C SER A 276 -37.73 11.19 18.70
N LYS A 277 -37.59 10.21 19.60
CA LYS A 277 -36.30 9.73 20.12
C LYS A 277 -35.61 8.74 19.18
N ILE A 278 -36.29 8.22 18.17
CA ILE A 278 -35.72 7.33 17.14
C ILE A 278 -34.94 8.20 16.14
N VAL A 279 -33.62 8.27 16.27
CA VAL A 279 -32.78 9.28 15.62
C VAL A 279 -31.59 8.74 14.84
N CYS A 280 -31.12 7.51 15.10
CA CYS A 280 -29.96 6.95 14.41
C CYS A 280 -30.31 5.69 13.59
N ASP A 281 -29.52 5.44 12.55
CA ASP A 281 -29.53 4.16 11.86
C ASP A 281 -28.90 3.10 12.77
N VAL A 282 -29.36 1.86 12.64
CA VAL A 282 -28.89 0.73 13.46
C VAL A 282 -28.64 -0.50 12.60
N PRO A 283 -27.77 -1.41 13.01
CA PRO A 283 -27.64 -2.72 12.39
C PRO A 283 -28.94 -3.50 12.49
N GLU A 284 -29.18 -4.37 11.51
CA GLU A 284 -30.24 -5.36 11.59
C GLU A 284 -30.04 -6.26 12.81
N ASP A 285 -28.77 -6.63 13.06
CA ASP A 285 -28.30 -7.38 14.21
C ASP A 285 -26.83 -7.01 14.47
N ILE A 286 -26.50 -6.68 15.72
CA ILE A 286 -25.15 -6.25 16.11
C ILE A 286 -24.15 -7.42 16.25
N ASP A 287 -24.65 -8.66 16.34
CA ASP A 287 -23.83 -9.88 16.43
C ASP A 287 -23.65 -10.57 15.07
N GLN A 288 -24.45 -10.22 14.06
CA GLN A 288 -24.36 -10.78 12.71
C GLN A 288 -23.49 -9.92 11.79
N TRP A 289 -22.29 -10.43 11.55
CA TRP A 289 -21.30 -9.83 10.66
C TRP A 289 -21.44 -10.41 9.25
N VAL A 290 -21.62 -9.57 8.24
CA VAL A 290 -21.84 -9.97 6.85
C VAL A 290 -20.77 -9.40 5.93
N ALA A 291 -20.40 -10.16 4.90
CA ALA A 291 -19.42 -9.75 3.89
C ALA A 291 -20.01 -8.89 2.76
N THR A 292 -21.35 -8.78 2.64
CA THR A 292 -22.01 -8.22 1.44
C THR A 292 -22.58 -6.79 1.59
N SER A 293 -22.62 -6.20 2.79
CA SER A 293 -23.15 -4.84 3.02
C SER A 293 -22.15 -3.71 2.69
N SER A 294 -21.47 -3.81 1.53
CA SER A 294 -20.24 -3.07 1.22
C SER A 294 -20.36 -1.55 1.13
N SER A 295 -21.53 -0.99 0.79
CA SER A 295 -21.66 0.44 0.47
C SER A 295 -21.43 1.38 1.66
N THR A 296 -21.77 0.96 2.87
CA THR A 296 -21.70 1.79 4.08
C THR A 296 -20.38 1.67 4.83
N ARG A 297 -19.52 0.70 4.46
CA ARG A 297 -18.20 0.47 5.08
C ARG A 297 -17.05 0.68 4.10
N LYS A 298 -17.33 1.19 2.89
CA LYS A 298 -16.34 1.37 1.84
C LYS A 298 -15.17 2.19 2.39
N GLY A 299 -13.95 1.66 2.24
CA GLY A 299 -12.73 2.30 2.74
C GLY A 299 -12.44 2.11 4.24
N MET A 300 -13.23 1.27 4.93
CA MET A 300 -12.82 0.66 6.19
C MET A 300 -11.84 -0.47 5.91
N LEU A 301 -10.60 -0.31 6.35
CA LEU A 301 -9.56 -1.30 6.09
C LEU A 301 -9.71 -2.51 7.02
N SER A 302 -9.47 -3.70 6.48
CA SER A 302 -9.32 -4.94 7.25
C SER A 302 -7.97 -5.02 7.94
N ASN A 303 -7.85 -5.89 8.94
CA ASN A 303 -6.60 -6.05 9.70
C ASN A 303 -5.43 -6.48 8.80
N SER A 304 -5.68 -7.31 7.79
CA SER A 304 -4.66 -7.63 6.78
C SER A 304 -4.30 -6.41 5.92
N GLN A 305 -5.29 -5.64 5.44
CA GLN A 305 -5.01 -4.43 4.66
C GLN A 305 -4.16 -3.45 5.48
N ILE A 306 -4.49 -3.25 6.76
CA ILE A 306 -3.70 -2.41 7.67
C ILE A 306 -2.27 -2.95 7.82
N TYR A 307 -2.10 -4.27 8.02
CA TYR A 307 -0.77 -4.87 8.11
C TYR A 307 0.09 -4.60 6.86
N PHE A 308 -0.45 -4.83 5.66
CA PHE A 308 0.28 -4.57 4.42
C PHE A 308 0.51 -3.08 4.18
N LEU A 309 -0.46 -2.24 4.55
CA LEU A 309 -0.35 -0.79 4.47
C LEU A 309 0.75 -0.25 5.39
N GLU A 310 0.88 -0.77 6.61
CA GLU A 310 1.97 -0.45 7.53
C GLU A 310 3.33 -0.87 6.95
N LYS A 311 3.42 -2.05 6.33
CA LYS A 311 4.65 -2.49 5.64
C LYS A 311 4.99 -1.59 4.45
N PHE A 312 4.01 -1.24 3.61
CA PHE A 312 4.20 -0.28 2.53
C PHE A 312 4.71 1.06 3.07
N TYR A 313 4.09 1.57 4.13
CA TYR A 313 4.42 2.84 4.76
C TYR A 313 5.88 2.87 5.27
N GLN A 314 6.32 1.79 5.91
CA GLN A 314 7.69 1.62 6.41
C GLN A 314 8.72 1.56 5.27
N VAL A 315 8.41 0.79 4.23
CA VAL A 315 9.33 0.48 3.14
C VAL A 315 9.46 1.64 2.16
N LYS A 316 8.35 2.26 1.79
CA LYS A 316 8.30 3.28 0.73
C LYS A 316 8.46 4.71 1.26
N ALA A 317 8.30 4.91 2.57
CA ALA A 317 8.31 6.22 3.23
C ALA A 317 7.43 7.26 2.50
N PRO A 318 6.16 6.95 2.19
CA PRO A 318 5.35 7.75 1.29
C PRO A 318 5.01 9.13 1.88
N LEU A 319 4.97 10.15 1.03
CA LEU A 319 4.54 11.50 1.36
C LEU A 319 3.45 11.97 0.39
N ALA A 320 2.35 12.49 0.92
CA ALA A 320 1.38 13.23 0.13
C ALA A 320 1.90 14.65 -0.09
N ILE A 321 1.86 15.11 -1.34
CA ILE A 321 2.26 16.46 -1.69
C ILE A 321 1.29 17.08 -2.68
N SER A 322 1.23 18.40 -2.63
CA SER A 322 0.59 19.23 -3.64
C SER A 322 1.53 20.40 -3.97
N GLU A 323 1.41 20.95 -5.18
CA GLU A 323 2.38 21.90 -5.70
C GLU A 323 1.69 23.04 -6.45
N ILE A 324 2.17 24.27 -6.25
CA ILE A 324 1.90 25.40 -7.14
C ILE A 324 3.16 25.66 -7.94
N THR A 325 3.05 25.60 -9.27
CA THR A 325 4.15 25.95 -10.18
C THR A 325 3.86 27.29 -10.83
N VAL A 326 4.75 28.26 -10.64
CA VAL A 326 4.72 29.56 -11.30
C VAL A 326 5.80 29.56 -12.38
N PRO A 327 5.43 29.59 -13.67
CA PRO A 327 6.40 29.56 -14.74
C PRO A 327 7.23 30.86 -14.79
N PHE A 328 8.41 30.78 -15.39
CA PHE A 328 9.15 31.98 -15.77
C PHE A 328 8.32 32.88 -16.70
N ALA A 329 8.59 34.19 -16.66
CA ALA A 329 8.11 35.12 -17.66
C ALA A 329 8.69 34.75 -19.05
N THR A 330 8.10 35.27 -20.13
CA THR A 330 8.38 34.87 -21.53
C THR A 330 9.87 34.85 -21.92
N ASN A 331 10.70 35.67 -21.28
CA ASN A 331 12.14 35.75 -21.57
C ASN A 331 13.02 35.10 -20.50
N GLY A 332 12.45 34.65 -19.38
CA GLY A 332 13.21 34.06 -18.29
C GLY A 332 13.66 32.64 -18.61
N LYS A 333 14.88 32.30 -18.19
CA LYS A 333 15.46 30.98 -18.41
C LYS A 333 16.17 30.53 -17.15
N PHE A 334 16.17 29.23 -16.89
CA PHE A 334 16.91 28.68 -15.77
C PHE A 334 18.42 28.65 -16.04
N ASP A 335 18.81 28.44 -17.31
CA ASP A 335 20.17 28.08 -17.70
C ASP A 335 21.19 29.23 -17.63
N ASP A 336 20.77 30.48 -17.71
CA ASP A 336 21.59 31.70 -17.58
C ASP A 336 21.63 32.27 -16.16
N GLY A 337 20.95 31.59 -15.21
CA GLY A 337 20.86 31.98 -13.82
C GLY A 337 19.48 32.50 -13.45
N ILE A 338 19.26 32.74 -12.16
CA ILE A 338 17.96 33.19 -11.64
C ILE A 338 18.08 34.64 -11.16
N SER A 339 17.11 35.48 -11.52
CA SER A 339 17.04 36.90 -11.21
C SER A 339 15.60 37.42 -11.15
N TYR A 340 15.42 38.67 -10.72
CA TYR A 340 14.13 39.36 -10.74
C TYR A 340 13.49 39.40 -12.14
N GLU A 341 14.29 39.62 -13.19
CA GLU A 341 13.80 39.77 -14.56
C GLU A 341 13.10 38.50 -15.07
N ASP A 342 13.45 37.32 -14.54
CA ASP A 342 12.86 36.03 -14.91
C ASP A 342 11.41 35.89 -14.46
N PHE A 343 10.95 36.71 -13.51
CA PHE A 343 9.58 36.71 -12.98
C PHE A 343 8.85 38.04 -13.19
N LYS A 344 9.49 39.03 -13.83
CA LYS A 344 8.96 40.39 -13.99
C LYS A 344 7.74 40.45 -14.89
N GLY A 345 7.83 39.88 -16.08
CA GLY A 345 6.81 40.00 -17.14
C GLY A 345 6.64 41.44 -17.64
N ASP A 346 5.72 41.65 -18.58
CA ASP A 346 5.44 42.98 -19.14
C ASP A 346 4.83 43.89 -18.07
N ASN A 347 5.34 45.12 -17.97
CA ASN A 347 4.91 46.13 -16.99
C ASN A 347 4.91 45.62 -15.52
N ASN A 348 5.80 44.68 -15.18
CA ASN A 348 5.91 44.04 -13.86
C ASN A 348 4.68 43.18 -13.47
N THR A 349 3.78 42.86 -14.39
CA THR A 349 2.50 42.19 -14.07
C THR A 349 2.73 40.84 -13.39
N ASN A 350 3.64 40.02 -13.91
CA ASN A 350 3.92 38.70 -13.35
C ASN A 350 4.55 38.79 -11.95
N ALA A 351 5.44 39.76 -11.71
CA ALA A 351 6.06 39.97 -10.41
C ALA A 351 5.04 40.45 -9.36
N ILE A 352 4.11 41.33 -9.76
CA ILE A 352 3.01 41.78 -8.91
C ILE A 352 2.13 40.59 -8.50
N ASP A 353 1.73 39.74 -9.45
CA ASP A 353 0.85 38.61 -9.16
C ASP A 353 1.56 37.49 -8.38
N LEU A 354 2.84 37.27 -8.63
CA LEU A 354 3.69 36.39 -7.82
C LEU A 354 3.79 36.89 -6.38
N SER A 355 4.06 38.18 -6.18
CA SER A 355 4.10 38.78 -4.84
C SER A 355 2.76 38.62 -4.10
N LYS A 356 1.62 38.85 -4.77
CA LYS A 356 0.30 38.63 -4.19
C LYS A 356 0.06 37.17 -3.81
N LEU A 357 0.49 36.22 -4.65
CA LEU A 357 0.39 34.79 -4.36
C LEU A 357 1.18 34.44 -3.10
N LEU A 358 2.45 34.86 -3.03
CA LEU A 358 3.34 34.62 -1.87
C LEU A 358 2.75 35.21 -0.58
N MET A 359 2.19 36.42 -0.65
CA MET A 359 1.48 37.05 0.47
C MET A 359 0.22 36.30 0.89
N SER A 360 -0.58 35.82 -0.07
CA SER A 360 -1.79 35.04 0.20
C SER A 360 -1.46 33.72 0.89
N LEU A 361 -0.38 33.06 0.45
CA LEU A 361 0.14 31.86 1.07
C LEU A 361 0.68 32.14 2.49
N GLN A 362 1.40 33.25 2.68
CA GLN A 362 1.98 33.61 3.98
C GLN A 362 0.88 33.92 5.01
N THR A 363 -0.10 34.73 4.64
CA THR A 363 -1.15 35.23 5.54
C THR A 363 -2.34 34.27 5.69
N GLY A 364 -2.77 33.64 4.60
CA GLY A 364 -3.90 32.70 4.60
C GLY A 364 -3.51 31.25 4.90
N GLY A 365 -2.23 30.91 4.80
CA GLY A 365 -1.66 29.62 5.16
C GLY A 365 -2.41 28.41 4.59
N ASN A 366 -2.71 27.43 5.45
CA ASN A 366 -3.42 26.20 5.06
C ASN A 366 -4.85 26.45 4.57
N THR A 367 -5.52 27.51 5.04
CA THR A 367 -6.87 27.86 4.57
C THR A 367 -6.82 28.28 3.11
N PHE A 368 -5.94 29.22 2.76
CA PHE A 368 -5.75 29.65 1.36
C PHE A 368 -5.28 28.48 0.48
N TRP A 369 -4.33 27.67 0.97
CA TRP A 369 -3.85 26.49 0.25
C TRP A 369 -5.00 25.53 -0.09
N THR A 370 -5.84 25.21 0.89
CA THR A 370 -6.98 24.32 0.72
C THR A 370 -7.97 24.93 -0.27
N GLU A 371 -8.29 26.23 -0.18
CA GLU A 371 -9.16 26.89 -1.16
C GLU A 371 -8.61 26.84 -2.58
N ALA A 372 -7.32 27.08 -2.77
CA ALA A 372 -6.65 26.99 -4.07
C ALA A 372 -6.62 25.55 -4.62
N ALA A 373 -6.42 24.55 -3.76
CA ALA A 373 -6.48 23.13 -4.12
C ALA A 373 -7.87 22.70 -4.62
N ARG A 374 -8.91 23.29 -4.04
CA ARG A 374 -10.31 23.05 -4.42
C ARG A 374 -10.70 23.81 -5.68
N ASN A 375 -10.23 25.05 -5.82
CA ASN A 375 -10.54 25.92 -6.93
C ASN A 375 -9.31 26.75 -7.34
N SER A 376 -8.63 26.32 -8.40
CA SER A 376 -7.41 26.98 -8.89
C SER A 376 -7.62 28.41 -9.38
N SER A 377 -8.87 28.85 -9.65
CA SER A 377 -9.16 30.26 -9.97
C SER A 377 -8.88 31.23 -8.80
N LYS A 378 -8.64 30.70 -7.59
CA LYS A 378 -8.16 31.47 -6.44
C LYS A 378 -6.70 31.91 -6.57
N LEU A 379 -5.94 31.30 -7.48
CA LEU A 379 -4.56 31.68 -7.74
C LEU A 379 -4.53 32.92 -8.64
N ASN A 380 -3.75 33.93 -8.21
CA ASN A 380 -3.47 35.09 -9.06
C ASN A 380 -2.49 34.76 -10.19
N THR A 381 -1.62 33.76 -9.98
CA THR A 381 -0.66 33.24 -10.96
C THR A 381 -0.29 31.79 -10.64
N GLY A 382 0.29 31.09 -11.61
CA GLY A 382 0.71 29.71 -11.50
C GLY A 382 -0.42 28.69 -11.67
N SER A 383 -0.06 27.42 -11.55
CA SER A 383 -0.99 26.29 -11.65
C SER A 383 -0.86 25.37 -10.44
N MET A 384 -2.00 24.93 -9.91
CA MET A 384 -2.06 23.98 -8.79
C MET A 384 -2.07 22.55 -9.32
N LYS A 385 -1.11 21.75 -8.88
CA LYS A 385 -1.02 20.32 -9.14
C LYS A 385 -1.34 19.54 -7.87
N LYS A 386 -2.40 18.74 -7.95
CA LYS A 386 -2.73 17.71 -6.96
C LYS A 386 -2.18 16.39 -7.48
N TYR A 387 -1.20 15.82 -6.78
CA TYR A 387 -0.64 14.53 -7.20
C TYR A 387 -1.61 13.39 -6.83
N ASP A 388 -1.87 12.53 -7.80
CA ASP A 388 -2.58 11.26 -7.63
C ASP A 388 -1.63 10.14 -7.14
N LYS A 389 -0.33 10.37 -7.22
CA LYS A 389 0.75 9.53 -6.69
C LYS A 389 1.32 10.06 -5.39
N LEU A 390 1.80 9.16 -4.54
CA LEU A 390 2.55 9.51 -3.33
C LEU A 390 4.04 9.63 -3.67
N LEU A 391 4.71 10.64 -3.12
CA LEU A 391 6.15 10.79 -3.23
C LEU A 391 6.84 9.75 -2.35
N THR A 392 7.48 8.76 -2.96
CA THR A 392 8.25 7.70 -2.27
C THR A 392 9.74 7.79 -2.58
N LEU A 393 10.58 7.14 -1.78
CA LEU A 393 12.05 7.09 -1.97
C LEU A 393 12.45 6.63 -3.38
N LYS A 394 11.64 5.77 -4.03
CA LYS A 394 11.92 5.20 -5.36
C LYS A 394 11.00 5.73 -6.48
N SER A 395 10.00 6.55 -6.16
CA SER A 395 9.04 7.10 -7.14
C SER A 395 9.73 7.76 -8.35
N THR A 396 9.10 7.62 -9.52
CA THR A 396 9.60 8.16 -10.80
C THR A 396 8.74 9.28 -11.36
N ASP A 397 7.54 9.50 -10.83
CA ASP A 397 6.58 10.52 -11.28
C ASP A 397 6.94 11.95 -10.83
N PHE A 398 8.05 12.10 -10.11
CA PHE A 398 8.50 13.35 -9.49
C PHE A 398 9.93 13.66 -9.91
N SER A 399 10.23 14.95 -10.11
CA SER A 399 11.60 15.38 -10.40
C SER A 399 12.53 15.06 -9.23
N ASP A 400 13.80 14.78 -9.53
CA ASP A 400 14.79 14.49 -8.49
C ASP A 400 15.07 15.72 -7.61
N SER A 401 14.93 16.94 -8.14
CA SER A 401 14.99 18.18 -7.36
C SER A 401 13.89 18.24 -6.31
N LEU A 402 12.63 18.07 -6.72
CA LEU A 402 11.47 18.08 -5.82
C LEU A 402 11.63 17.01 -4.74
N LYS A 403 11.96 15.78 -5.16
CA LYS A 403 12.14 14.66 -4.25
C LYS A 403 13.24 14.95 -3.23
N SER A 404 14.38 15.48 -3.67
CA SER A 404 15.50 15.82 -2.80
C SER A 404 15.14 16.92 -1.81
N VAL A 405 14.43 17.97 -2.23
CA VAL A 405 13.94 19.05 -1.36
C VAL A 405 13.02 18.52 -0.27
N VAL A 406 12.01 17.75 -0.64
CA VAL A 406 11.01 17.24 0.30
C VAL A 406 11.64 16.29 1.32
N TYR A 407 12.45 15.33 0.89
CA TYR A 407 13.11 14.41 1.82
C TYR A 407 14.21 15.09 2.66
N ASP A 408 14.85 16.15 2.16
CA ASP A 408 15.83 16.90 2.96
C ASP A 408 15.15 17.60 4.13
N TYR A 409 14.01 18.23 3.84
CA TYR A 409 13.18 18.89 4.85
C TYR A 409 12.65 17.90 5.89
N VAL A 410 12.11 16.76 5.45
CA VAL A 410 11.49 15.78 6.33
C VAL A 410 12.52 15.05 7.20
N LEU A 411 13.61 14.55 6.60
CA LEU A 411 14.68 13.85 7.32
C LEU A 411 15.57 14.81 8.14
N GLY A 412 15.39 16.12 7.95
CA GLY A 412 16.05 17.19 8.68
C GLY A 412 17.37 17.62 8.03
N THR A 413 17.49 18.92 7.76
CA THR A 413 18.66 19.53 7.13
C THR A 413 19.93 19.41 7.98
N THR A 414 21.09 19.36 7.32
CA THR A 414 22.42 19.47 7.97
C THR A 414 23.05 20.85 7.80
N VAL A 415 22.32 21.81 7.22
CA VAL A 415 22.81 23.17 6.99
C VAL A 415 23.01 23.89 8.33
N LYS A 416 24.23 24.41 8.55
CA LYS A 416 24.53 25.27 9.71
C LYS A 416 23.70 26.55 9.61
N GLY A 417 22.81 26.79 10.58
CA GLY A 417 21.90 27.94 10.59
C GLY A 417 20.43 27.60 10.35
N GLY A 418 20.12 26.35 9.98
CA GLY A 418 18.75 25.93 9.66
C GLY A 418 18.36 26.27 8.22
N ILE A 419 17.07 26.17 7.91
CA ILE A 419 16.51 26.45 6.59
C ILE A 419 16.07 27.90 6.57
N THR A 420 16.46 28.64 5.54
CA THR A 420 16.05 30.03 5.36
C THR A 420 14.52 30.14 5.30
N GLU A 421 13.98 31.03 6.12
CA GLU A 421 12.56 31.38 6.14
C GLU A 421 12.38 32.68 5.34
N LEU A 422 11.59 32.63 4.27
CA LEU A 422 11.26 33.81 3.47
C LEU A 422 10.04 34.52 4.05
N LYS A 423 10.16 35.84 4.16
CA LYS A 423 9.11 36.76 4.60
C LYS A 423 8.84 37.77 3.51
N PHE A 424 7.55 38.00 3.25
CA PHE A 424 7.09 38.90 2.22
C PHE A 424 6.28 40.04 2.84
N GLU A 425 6.40 41.23 2.26
CA GLU A 425 5.75 42.46 2.71
C GLU A 425 4.65 42.90 1.71
N ASP A 426 3.54 43.43 2.21
CA ASP A 426 2.45 43.88 1.36
C ASP A 426 2.85 45.14 0.57
N GLY A 427 2.43 45.24 -0.69
CA GLY A 427 2.75 46.35 -1.60
C GLY A 427 4.19 46.37 -2.16
N GLU A 428 5.11 45.55 -1.65
CA GLU A 428 6.55 45.59 -1.96
C GLU A 428 6.98 44.51 -2.98
N TYR A 429 6.34 44.47 -4.16
CA TYR A 429 6.51 43.34 -5.09
C TYR A 429 7.95 43.15 -5.61
N GLU A 430 8.67 44.23 -5.92
CA GLU A 430 10.04 44.16 -6.44
C GLU A 430 11.01 43.62 -5.37
N LYS A 431 10.85 44.10 -4.12
CA LYS A 431 11.61 43.62 -2.97
C LYS A 431 11.33 42.14 -2.68
N ASN A 432 10.06 41.73 -2.72
CA ASN A 432 9.67 40.34 -2.48
C ASN A 432 10.26 39.37 -3.52
N VAL A 433 10.14 39.70 -4.81
CA VAL A 433 10.66 38.84 -5.90
C VAL A 433 12.19 38.86 -5.94
N THR A 434 12.82 40.00 -5.65
CA THR A 434 14.28 40.07 -5.51
C THR A 434 14.77 39.23 -4.32
N SER A 435 14.13 39.33 -3.16
CA SER A 435 14.47 38.51 -1.98
C SER A 435 14.36 37.02 -2.27
N LEU A 436 13.30 36.61 -2.98
CA LEU A 436 13.08 35.23 -3.41
C LEU A 436 14.23 34.76 -4.33
N THR A 437 14.48 35.51 -5.41
CA THR A 437 15.42 35.12 -6.47
C THR A 437 16.87 35.18 -6.00
N THR A 438 17.26 36.13 -5.16
CA THR A 438 18.58 36.17 -4.53
C THR A 438 18.79 34.96 -3.62
N THR A 439 17.83 34.67 -2.74
CA THR A 439 17.92 33.55 -1.79
C THR A 439 18.02 32.19 -2.50
N LEU A 440 17.26 32.02 -3.58
CA LEU A 440 17.15 30.78 -4.35
C LEU A 440 17.99 30.79 -5.63
N SER A 441 18.90 31.75 -5.79
CA SER A 441 19.64 31.98 -7.04
C SER A 441 20.51 30.80 -7.47
N ARG A 442 20.89 29.96 -6.49
CA ARG A 442 21.71 28.75 -6.66
C ARG A 442 23.01 29.00 -7.44
N LYS A 443 23.49 30.24 -7.50
CA LYS A 443 24.78 30.60 -8.09
C LYS A 443 25.91 30.09 -7.19
N VAL A 444 26.89 29.42 -7.76
CA VAL A 444 28.09 29.01 -7.02
C VAL A 444 29.11 30.14 -7.17
N ALA A 445 29.63 30.66 -6.07
CA ALA A 445 30.73 31.62 -6.13
C ALA A 445 31.90 31.02 -6.92
N ASP A 446 32.41 31.74 -7.93
CA ASP A 446 33.46 31.26 -8.82
C ASP A 446 34.64 30.71 -7.99
N ALA A 447 34.96 29.44 -8.21
CA ALA A 447 36.02 28.69 -7.54
C ALA A 447 37.45 29.20 -7.87
N GLY A 448 37.59 30.40 -8.44
CA GLY A 448 38.85 31.06 -8.80
C GLY A 448 39.10 32.41 -8.13
N SER A 449 38.23 32.89 -7.24
CA SER A 449 38.46 34.15 -6.52
C SER A 449 38.92 33.89 -5.08
N GLU A 450 40.24 33.81 -4.87
CA GLU A 450 40.86 33.79 -3.52
C GLU A 450 40.70 35.12 -2.75
N LYS A 451 39.87 36.05 -3.23
CA LYS A 451 39.65 37.38 -2.64
C LYS A 451 38.17 37.79 -2.62
N ALA A 452 37.27 36.87 -2.31
CA ALA A 452 35.96 37.26 -1.79
C ALA A 452 36.11 37.39 -0.27
N ASP A 453 36.08 38.62 0.24
CA ASP A 453 36.07 38.92 1.67
C ASP A 453 35.02 38.06 2.38
N SER A 454 35.41 37.51 3.53
CA SER A 454 34.65 36.54 4.34
C SER A 454 33.30 37.04 4.88
N GLU A 455 32.88 38.26 4.53
CA GLU A 455 31.68 38.91 5.06
C GLU A 455 30.46 38.87 4.11
N ASN A 456 30.63 38.51 2.83
CA ASN A 456 29.53 38.44 1.84
C ASN A 456 29.48 37.11 1.05
N LYS A 457 29.69 35.97 1.72
CA LYS A 457 29.14 34.71 1.20
C LYS A 457 27.63 34.70 1.47
N GLU A 458 26.86 35.39 0.65
CA GLU A 458 25.41 35.21 0.66
C GLU A 458 25.13 33.71 0.46
N ALA A 459 24.53 33.10 1.49
CA ALA A 459 24.26 31.68 1.52
C ALA A 459 23.15 31.37 0.51
N ASN A 460 23.52 31.10 -0.74
CA ASN A 460 22.57 30.64 -1.77
C ASN A 460 22.00 29.30 -1.34
N ASN A 461 20.69 29.26 -1.06
CA ASN A 461 20.00 28.06 -0.62
C ASN A 461 19.35 27.37 -1.81
N PHE A 462 19.31 26.03 -1.80
CA PHE A 462 18.59 25.30 -2.84
C PHE A 462 17.08 25.52 -2.74
N TYR A 463 16.57 25.56 -1.51
CA TYR A 463 15.17 25.80 -1.19
C TYR A 463 15.05 26.62 0.09
N ALA A 464 13.88 27.19 0.31
CA ALA A 464 13.51 27.94 1.50
C ALA A 464 12.14 27.48 2.03
N THR A 465 11.77 27.98 3.20
CA THR A 465 10.44 27.79 3.79
C THR A 465 9.66 29.10 3.77
N LEU A 466 8.34 29.00 3.74
CA LEU A 466 7.47 30.17 3.85
C LEU A 466 7.24 30.53 5.32
N SER A 467 7.34 31.81 5.66
CA SER A 467 7.15 32.21 7.04
C SER A 467 5.75 31.88 7.58
N GLY A 468 5.71 31.39 8.82
CA GLY A 468 4.48 30.99 9.50
C GLY A 468 3.80 29.74 8.93
N ASN A 469 4.44 29.04 7.98
CA ASN A 469 3.84 27.92 7.25
C ASN A 469 4.75 26.69 7.26
N THR A 470 4.56 25.82 8.26
CA THR A 470 5.25 24.53 8.35
C THR A 470 4.86 23.63 7.18
N GLY A 471 5.83 22.87 6.65
CA GLY A 471 5.57 21.95 5.54
C GLY A 471 5.41 22.59 4.16
N LYS A 472 5.63 23.90 4.00
CA LYS A 472 5.61 24.59 2.70
C LYS A 472 7.02 25.00 2.27
N LEU A 473 7.44 24.53 1.11
CA LEU A 473 8.81 24.63 0.59
C LEU A 473 8.82 25.39 -0.73
N LEU A 474 9.79 26.27 -0.92
CA LEU A 474 9.99 27.05 -2.14
C LEU A 474 11.33 26.71 -2.76
N PHE A 475 11.36 26.33 -4.03
CA PHE A 475 12.59 26.16 -4.81
C PHE A 475 12.36 26.56 -6.27
N ILE A 476 13.44 26.85 -7.00
CA ILE A 476 13.37 27.18 -8.43
C ILE A 476 14.08 26.08 -9.21
N ASP A 477 13.40 25.58 -10.25
CA ASP A 477 13.91 24.57 -11.18
C ASP A 477 13.68 25.02 -12.63
N THR A 478 13.92 24.13 -13.60
CA THR A 478 13.98 24.45 -15.03
C THR A 478 12.70 25.06 -15.60
N ASP A 479 11.54 24.83 -14.99
CA ASP A 479 10.23 25.32 -15.42
C ASP A 479 9.67 26.48 -14.56
N GLY A 480 10.39 26.95 -13.54
CA GLY A 480 10.03 28.14 -12.77
C GLY A 480 10.12 27.96 -11.26
N LEU A 481 9.28 28.69 -10.53
CA LEU A 481 9.16 28.60 -9.08
C LEU A 481 8.19 27.48 -8.71
N HIS A 482 8.64 26.59 -7.84
CA HIS A 482 7.86 25.52 -7.25
C HIS A 482 7.58 25.84 -5.79
N ILE A 483 6.30 25.85 -5.42
CA ILE A 483 5.84 25.97 -4.04
C ILE A 483 5.17 24.65 -3.70
N VAL A 484 5.80 23.85 -2.84
CA VAL A 484 5.34 22.50 -2.49
C VAL A 484 4.80 22.48 -1.08
N SER A 485 3.62 21.90 -0.88
CA SER A 485 3.04 21.56 0.41
C SER A 485 3.21 20.07 0.67
N ILE A 486 3.74 19.71 1.85
CA ILE A 486 3.68 18.35 2.38
C ILE A 486 2.34 18.23 3.11
N ASP A 487 1.38 17.58 2.46
CA ASP A 487 0.01 17.53 2.95
C ASP A 487 -0.08 16.62 4.18
N GLY A 488 -0.61 17.13 5.29
CA GLY A 488 -0.62 16.42 6.58
C GLY A 488 0.71 16.48 7.34
N TYR A 489 1.62 17.41 7.02
CA TYR A 489 2.94 17.55 7.66
C TYR A 489 2.89 17.57 9.20
N ASP A 490 1.91 18.25 9.80
CA ASP A 490 1.77 18.28 11.26
C ASP A 490 1.52 16.88 11.84
N LYS A 491 0.78 16.01 11.13
CA LYS A 491 0.57 14.61 11.53
C LYS A 491 1.81 13.75 11.33
N LEU A 492 2.66 14.08 10.36
CA LEU A 492 3.94 13.43 10.12
C LEU A 492 4.96 13.75 11.22
N LYS A 493 5.02 15.00 11.67
CA LYS A 493 6.02 15.47 12.65
C LYS A 493 5.60 15.36 14.11
N ASN A 494 4.30 15.30 14.41
CA ASN A 494 3.83 15.21 15.79
C ASN A 494 4.10 13.82 16.37
N GLU A 495 4.92 13.76 17.43
CA GLU A 495 5.23 12.51 18.15
C GLU A 495 4.03 11.94 18.94
N LYS A 496 2.96 12.72 19.11
CA LYS A 496 1.78 12.32 19.88
C LYS A 496 0.81 11.54 19.00
N THR A 497 0.61 10.27 19.36
CA THR A 497 -0.47 9.43 18.82
C THR A 497 -1.81 10.01 19.29
N SER A 498 -2.64 10.49 18.36
CA SER A 498 -3.97 11.04 18.68
C SER A 498 -5.11 10.03 18.50
N ALA A 499 -4.78 8.74 18.36
CA ALA A 499 -5.79 7.68 18.28
C ALA A 499 -6.76 7.79 19.49
N LYS A 500 -8.06 7.92 19.21
CA LYS A 500 -9.10 7.85 20.24
C LYS A 500 -9.11 6.42 20.79
N GLU A 501 -8.45 6.22 21.92
CA GLU A 501 -8.48 4.94 22.64
C GLU A 501 -9.94 4.58 22.99
N GLY A 502 -10.30 3.31 22.81
CA GLY A 502 -11.61 2.77 23.22
C GLY A 502 -12.72 2.76 22.16
N LEU A 503 -12.45 3.09 20.88
CA LEU A 503 -13.43 2.89 19.81
C LEU A 503 -13.57 1.39 19.46
N THR A 504 -14.80 0.89 19.49
CA THR A 504 -15.12 -0.47 19.05
C THR A 504 -15.23 -0.55 17.53
N THR A 505 -15.17 -1.75 16.96
CA THR A 505 -15.45 -1.98 15.53
C THR A 505 -16.84 -1.46 15.14
N LEU A 506 -17.81 -1.54 16.05
CA LEU A 506 -19.18 -1.07 15.81
C LEU A 506 -19.26 0.46 15.77
N ASP A 507 -18.51 1.17 16.63
CA ASP A 507 -18.39 2.64 16.57
C ASP A 507 -17.80 3.08 15.22
N GLN A 508 -16.75 2.41 14.75
CA GLN A 508 -16.17 2.72 13.44
C GLN A 508 -17.17 2.46 12.31
N LEU A 509 -17.86 1.32 12.32
CA LEU A 509 -18.89 1.01 11.31
C LEU A 509 -20.01 2.07 11.29
N GLN A 510 -20.47 2.53 12.45
CA GLN A 510 -21.45 3.61 12.52
C GLN A 510 -20.90 4.89 11.88
N ALA A 511 -19.67 5.27 12.22
CA ALA A 511 -19.03 6.45 11.64
C ALA A 511 -18.88 6.34 10.11
N TYR A 512 -18.52 5.18 9.59
CA TYR A 512 -18.49 4.95 8.13
C TYR A 512 -19.88 5.06 7.51
N ASN A 513 -20.91 4.49 8.13
CA ASN A 513 -22.29 4.60 7.64
C ASN A 513 -22.77 6.05 7.60
N GLU A 514 -22.44 6.84 8.62
CA GLU A 514 -22.77 8.27 8.66
C GLU A 514 -21.96 9.07 7.64
N PHE A 515 -20.66 8.82 7.53
CA PHE A 515 -19.79 9.48 6.55
C PHE A 515 -20.26 9.26 5.10
N HIS A 516 -20.70 8.06 4.75
CA HIS A 516 -21.15 7.74 3.40
C HIS A 516 -22.50 8.37 3.01
N LYS A 517 -23.28 8.86 3.98
CA LYS A 517 -24.52 9.62 3.73
C LYS A 517 -24.28 11.09 3.47
N LEU A 518 -23.09 11.59 3.80
CA LEU A 518 -22.72 12.98 3.57
C LEU A 518 -22.64 13.27 2.08
N THR A 519 -22.97 14.51 1.72
CA THR A 519 -22.64 15.06 0.40
C THR A 519 -21.13 15.18 0.24
N ASP A 520 -20.64 15.23 -1.00
CA ASP A 520 -19.21 15.33 -1.27
C ASP A 520 -18.56 16.56 -0.62
N ASN A 521 -19.25 17.72 -0.63
CA ASN A 521 -18.79 18.92 0.07
C ASN A 521 -18.69 18.74 1.58
N GLN A 522 -19.66 18.03 2.19
CA GLN A 522 -19.62 17.72 3.62
C GLN A 522 -18.49 16.75 3.95
N LYS A 523 -18.23 15.75 3.10
CA LYS A 523 -17.09 14.84 3.29
C LYS A 523 -15.77 15.60 3.28
N ILE A 524 -15.57 16.48 2.30
CA ILE A 524 -14.36 17.32 2.24
C ILE A 524 -14.24 18.18 3.50
N TYR A 525 -15.34 18.82 3.91
CA TYR A 525 -15.37 19.69 5.09
C TYR A 525 -14.98 18.95 6.38
N TYR A 526 -15.67 17.86 6.73
CA TYR A 526 -15.41 17.13 7.97
C TYR A 526 -14.11 16.32 7.98
N MET A 527 -13.46 16.14 6.82
CA MET A 527 -12.12 15.53 6.73
C MET A 527 -10.99 16.55 6.91
N ASN A 528 -11.27 17.84 6.72
CA ASN A 528 -10.28 18.92 6.79
C ASN A 528 -10.35 19.75 8.09
N GLU A 529 -11.45 19.68 8.84
CA GLU A 529 -11.67 20.57 10.00
C GLU A 529 -11.05 20.07 11.32
N THR A 530 -10.52 21.01 12.10
CA THR A 530 -9.97 20.82 13.45
C THR A 530 -10.88 21.38 14.56
N ASP A 531 -12.11 21.79 14.25
CA ASP A 531 -12.99 22.51 15.19
C ASP A 531 -13.92 21.62 16.04
N SER A 532 -14.37 22.21 17.15
CA SER A 532 -14.81 21.70 18.45
C SER A 532 -15.96 20.68 18.56
N ASP A 533 -16.67 20.31 17.48
CA ASP A 533 -17.70 19.26 17.57
C ASP A 533 -17.05 17.87 17.46
N LYS A 534 -16.51 17.40 18.59
CA LYS A 534 -15.79 16.13 18.76
C LYS A 534 -16.56 14.89 18.25
N SER A 535 -17.85 15.03 17.95
CA SER A 535 -18.72 13.95 17.47
C SER A 535 -18.55 13.61 15.98
N LYS A 536 -17.97 14.51 15.15
CA LYS A 536 -17.82 14.33 13.69
C LYS A 536 -16.40 14.47 13.15
N ASP A 537 -15.43 14.24 14.02
CA ASP A 537 -14.00 14.17 13.67
C ASP A 537 -13.68 12.85 12.93
N TYR A 538 -14.14 12.73 11.68
CA TYR A 538 -13.97 11.52 10.88
C TYR A 538 -12.49 11.20 10.63
N MET A 539 -11.62 12.20 10.58
CA MET A 539 -10.17 12.00 10.43
C MET A 539 -9.56 11.18 11.58
N ASN A 540 -10.08 11.32 12.81
CA ASN A 540 -9.63 10.54 13.96
C ASN A 540 -10.49 9.31 14.28
N ILE A 541 -11.74 9.25 13.83
CA ILE A 541 -12.66 8.13 14.10
C ILE A 541 -12.46 6.99 13.07
N LEU A 542 -12.40 7.32 11.78
CA LEU A 542 -12.25 6.34 10.70
C LEU A 542 -10.84 5.72 10.71
N ASN A 543 -10.75 4.43 10.39
CA ASN A 543 -9.51 3.64 10.45
C ASN A 543 -8.68 3.88 11.73
N SER A 544 -9.35 4.03 12.89
CA SER A 544 -8.69 4.36 14.17
C SER A 544 -7.79 3.24 14.72
N SER A 545 -7.86 2.04 14.15
CA SER A 545 -6.89 0.96 14.38
C SER A 545 -5.48 1.30 13.84
N ILE A 546 -5.36 2.23 12.89
CA ILE A 546 -4.06 2.73 12.42
C ILE A 546 -3.48 3.68 13.48
N LYS A 547 -2.41 3.22 14.13
CA LYS A 547 -1.74 3.96 15.22
C LYS A 547 -0.96 5.16 14.71
N ASN A 548 -0.32 5.06 13.55
CA ASN A 548 0.43 6.19 13.01
C ASN A 548 -0.53 7.26 12.46
N ASP A 549 -0.50 8.46 13.02
CA ASP A 549 -1.44 9.54 12.69
C ASP A 549 -1.30 10.01 11.23
N TYR A 550 -0.10 10.00 10.68
CA TYR A 550 0.12 10.35 9.28
C TYR A 550 -0.35 9.25 8.34
N LEU A 551 -0.09 7.97 8.65
CA LEU A 551 -0.65 6.86 7.87
C LEU A 551 -2.18 6.87 7.91
N ARG A 552 -2.77 7.18 9.07
CA ARG A 552 -4.22 7.35 9.20
C ARG A 552 -4.72 8.52 8.37
N TYR A 553 -3.99 9.65 8.37
CA TYR A 553 -4.27 10.78 7.48
C TYR A 553 -4.27 10.35 6.01
N LEU A 554 -3.25 9.60 5.53
CA LEU A 554 -3.20 9.12 4.15
C LEU A 554 -4.37 8.16 3.83
N ALA A 555 -4.65 7.21 4.72
CA ALA A 555 -5.75 6.25 4.55
C ALA A 555 -7.12 6.95 4.49
N ASN A 556 -7.37 7.87 5.41
CA ASN A 556 -8.65 8.58 5.50
C ASN A 556 -8.79 9.60 4.36
N SER A 557 -7.74 10.34 4.02
CA SER A 557 -7.73 11.26 2.87
C SER A 557 -8.03 10.54 1.54
N SER A 558 -7.63 9.27 1.41
CA SER A 558 -7.97 8.46 0.24
C SER A 558 -9.48 8.21 0.07
N LEU A 559 -10.29 8.37 1.13
CA LEU A 559 -11.77 8.22 1.05
C LEU A 559 -12.45 9.33 0.25
N ILE A 560 -11.81 10.49 0.14
CA ILE A 560 -12.29 11.62 -0.66
C ILE A 560 -11.54 11.73 -2.00
N SER A 561 -10.66 10.77 -2.31
CA SER A 561 -10.03 10.68 -3.63
C SER A 561 -11.12 10.49 -4.71
N GLY A 562 -10.96 11.19 -5.83
CA GLY A 562 -11.93 11.18 -6.93
C GLY A 562 -13.14 12.12 -6.76
N ILE A 563 -13.29 12.82 -5.63
CA ILE A 563 -14.21 13.96 -5.54
C ILE A 563 -13.55 15.16 -6.24
N SER A 564 -14.25 15.77 -7.22
CA SER A 564 -13.74 16.89 -8.05
C SER A 564 -13.02 17.98 -7.22
N ASP A 565 -13.67 18.39 -6.13
CA ASP A 565 -13.23 19.52 -5.32
C ASP A 565 -12.45 19.07 -4.08
N ALA A 566 -11.93 17.83 -4.03
CA ALA A 566 -11.07 17.41 -2.93
C ALA A 566 -9.69 18.11 -3.04
N PRO A 567 -9.08 18.52 -1.91
CA PRO A 567 -7.75 19.13 -1.91
C PRO A 567 -6.63 18.12 -2.19
N VAL A 568 -6.93 16.82 -2.11
CA VAL A 568 -6.02 15.69 -2.32
C VAL A 568 -6.58 14.77 -3.42
N ALA A 569 -5.71 14.07 -4.14
CA ALA A 569 -6.10 13.19 -5.26
C ALA A 569 -5.61 11.74 -5.16
N PHE A 570 -4.71 11.43 -4.22
CA PHE A 570 -4.08 10.11 -4.11
C PHE A 570 -5.01 9.04 -3.51
N ASP A 571 -4.74 7.78 -3.85
CA ASP A 571 -5.35 6.59 -3.24
C ASP A 571 -4.26 5.65 -2.69
N ILE A 572 -4.06 5.65 -1.37
CA ILE A 572 -3.01 4.85 -0.75
C ILE A 572 -3.25 3.34 -0.85
N VAL A 573 -4.51 2.89 -0.95
CA VAL A 573 -4.83 1.47 -1.15
C VAL A 573 -4.51 1.07 -2.59
N GLY A 574 -4.77 1.96 -3.54
CA GLY A 574 -4.30 1.84 -4.92
C GLY A 574 -2.78 1.71 -5.01
N GLU A 575 -2.05 2.60 -4.34
CA GLU A 575 -0.57 2.56 -4.26
C GLU A 575 -0.06 1.26 -3.62
N LEU A 576 -0.69 0.81 -2.54
CA LEU A 576 -0.38 -0.47 -1.89
C LEU A 576 -0.54 -1.64 -2.88
N LYS A 577 -1.64 -1.68 -3.63
CA LYS A 577 -1.94 -2.72 -4.62
C LYS A 577 -0.94 -2.71 -5.78
N THR A 578 -0.47 -1.54 -6.19
CA THR A 578 0.60 -1.42 -7.18
C THR A 578 1.91 -1.96 -6.65
N TRP A 579 2.27 -1.66 -5.39
CA TRP A 579 3.48 -2.18 -4.77
C TRP A 579 3.49 -3.72 -4.65
N VAL A 580 2.40 -4.31 -4.19
CA VAL A 580 2.26 -5.78 -4.03
C VAL A 580 1.83 -6.51 -5.30
N SER A 581 2.16 -5.99 -6.47
CA SER A 581 1.78 -6.61 -7.73
C SER A 581 2.69 -7.80 -8.08
N VAL A 582 2.12 -8.79 -8.79
CA VAL A 582 2.87 -9.94 -9.31
C VAL A 582 3.63 -9.49 -10.57
N THR A 583 4.68 -8.70 -10.40
CA THR A 583 5.62 -8.36 -11.47
C THR A 583 6.69 -9.45 -11.58
N SER A 584 7.20 -9.69 -12.79
CA SER A 584 8.09 -10.81 -13.11
C SER A 584 9.33 -10.86 -12.22
N SER A 585 9.82 -12.09 -12.01
CA SER A 585 10.77 -12.58 -11.00
C SER A 585 12.20 -11.98 -10.97
N THR A 586 12.42 -10.79 -11.53
CA THR A 586 13.75 -10.17 -11.65
C THR A 586 13.87 -8.81 -10.97
N ASP A 587 12.81 -8.32 -10.32
CA ASP A 587 12.83 -7.02 -9.65
C ASP A 587 13.02 -7.19 -8.14
N THR A 588 14.03 -6.51 -7.58
CA THR A 588 14.22 -6.28 -6.14
C THR A 588 12.96 -5.80 -5.41
N GLU A 589 12.00 -5.18 -6.09
CA GLU A 589 10.71 -4.81 -5.50
C GLU A 589 9.85 -6.01 -5.11
N THR A 590 10.00 -7.17 -5.76
CA THR A 590 9.21 -8.39 -5.48
C THR A 590 9.52 -9.02 -4.11
N TYR A 591 10.53 -8.52 -3.38
CA TYR A 591 10.74 -8.86 -1.96
C TYR A 591 9.53 -8.53 -1.08
N TRP A 592 8.58 -7.71 -1.55
CA TRP A 592 7.28 -7.54 -0.87
C TRP A 592 6.58 -8.88 -0.60
N MET A 593 6.84 -9.94 -1.39
CA MET A 593 6.27 -11.28 -1.14
C MET A 593 6.65 -11.84 0.23
N THR A 594 7.78 -11.40 0.81
CA THR A 594 8.13 -11.75 2.19
C THR A 594 7.14 -11.19 3.21
N ALA A 595 6.41 -10.10 2.90
CA ALA A 595 5.34 -9.61 3.77
C ALA A 595 4.14 -10.57 3.84
N VAL A 596 3.85 -11.32 2.77
CA VAL A 596 2.84 -12.39 2.78
C VAL A 596 3.30 -13.55 3.67
N PHE A 597 4.55 -13.96 3.50
CA PHE A 597 5.18 -14.97 4.36
C PHE A 597 5.12 -14.55 5.84
N ASP A 598 5.51 -13.32 6.15
CA ASP A 598 5.50 -12.77 7.51
C ASP A 598 4.10 -12.66 8.09
N TYR A 599 3.11 -12.27 7.27
CA TYR A 599 1.72 -12.21 7.69
C TYR A 599 1.24 -13.58 8.18
N PHE A 600 1.36 -14.63 7.36
CA PHE A 600 0.96 -15.99 7.75
C PHE A 600 1.81 -16.57 8.87
N LYS A 601 3.12 -16.26 8.90
CA LYS A 601 3.98 -16.63 10.03
C LYS A 601 3.45 -16.00 11.32
N LYS A 602 3.02 -14.73 11.30
CA LYS A 602 2.53 -13.99 12.47
C LYS A 602 1.17 -14.47 12.97
N ILE A 603 0.25 -14.79 12.06
CA ILE A 603 -1.12 -15.19 12.42
C ILE A 603 -1.31 -16.70 12.60
N THR A 604 -0.25 -17.50 12.68
CA THR A 604 -0.36 -18.94 12.93
C THR A 604 0.07 -19.26 14.35
N THR A 605 -0.76 -20.05 15.06
CA THR A 605 -0.50 -20.45 16.44
C THR A 605 0.87 -21.15 16.55
N LYS A 606 1.77 -20.63 17.41
CA LYS A 606 3.12 -21.14 17.77
C LYS A 606 4.37 -20.42 17.23
N THR A 607 4.25 -19.24 16.63
CA THR A 607 5.43 -18.38 16.38
C THR A 607 5.46 -17.30 17.45
N LYS A 608 6.54 -17.25 18.25
CA LYS A 608 6.80 -16.06 19.07
C LYS A 608 7.20 -14.94 18.08
N GLU A 609 7.11 -13.67 18.49
CA GLU A 609 7.47 -12.52 17.63
C GLU A 609 8.96 -12.50 17.20
N THR A 610 9.74 -13.52 17.54
CA THR A 610 11.12 -13.61 17.13
C THR A 610 11.22 -13.89 15.61
N ASN A 611 12.23 -13.30 14.98
CA ASN A 611 12.59 -13.59 13.58
C ASN A 611 13.84 -14.48 13.56
N SER A 612 13.86 -15.49 14.43
CA SER A 612 15.00 -16.41 14.56
C SER A 612 15.08 -17.30 13.33
N THR A 613 16.29 -17.77 13.02
CA THR A 613 16.51 -18.68 11.89
C THR A 613 15.71 -19.97 12.08
N GLU A 614 15.63 -20.49 13.31
CA GLU A 614 14.90 -21.72 13.65
C GLU A 614 13.39 -21.58 13.44
N GLU A 615 12.81 -20.42 13.72
CA GLU A 615 11.37 -20.18 13.51
C GLU A 615 11.02 -20.01 12.04
N ILE A 616 11.84 -19.26 11.28
CA ILE A 616 11.68 -19.15 9.82
C ILE A 616 11.81 -20.53 9.19
N GLU A 617 12.86 -21.28 9.56
CA GLU A 617 13.12 -22.62 9.07
C GLU A 617 11.97 -23.58 9.45
N GLY A 618 11.47 -23.47 10.68
CA GLY A 618 10.35 -24.25 11.19
C GLY A 618 9.05 -23.98 10.42
N PHE A 619 8.75 -22.70 10.13
CA PHE A 619 7.57 -22.34 9.34
C PHE A 619 7.70 -22.78 7.88
N ILE A 620 8.86 -22.58 7.25
CA ILE A 620 9.17 -23.10 5.91
C ILE A 620 8.96 -24.63 5.85
N GLY A 621 9.45 -25.37 6.86
CA GLY A 621 9.31 -26.83 6.93
C GLY A 621 7.86 -27.33 7.11
N LYS A 622 6.91 -26.45 7.47
CA LYS A 622 5.48 -26.77 7.44
C LYS A 622 4.89 -26.68 6.04
N LEU A 623 5.43 -25.80 5.19
CA LEU A 623 4.91 -25.53 3.85
C LEU A 623 5.61 -26.33 2.75
N ILE A 624 6.93 -26.52 2.89
CA ILE A 624 7.77 -27.21 1.90
C ILE A 624 8.49 -28.36 2.59
N GLN A 625 8.47 -29.52 1.95
CA GLN A 625 9.29 -30.67 2.32
C GLN A 625 10.50 -30.75 1.38
N PHE A 626 11.70 -30.54 1.95
CA PHE A 626 12.97 -30.62 1.20
C PHE A 626 13.56 -32.04 1.20
N SER A 627 13.31 -32.84 2.24
CA SER A 627 13.85 -34.20 2.41
C SER A 627 12.77 -35.20 2.85
N GLN A 628 13.05 -36.49 2.72
CA GLN A 628 12.20 -37.57 3.23
C GLN A 628 12.93 -38.31 4.36
N ASP A 629 12.17 -38.84 5.31
CA ASP A 629 12.71 -39.79 6.29
C ASP A 629 13.11 -41.07 5.52
N ASP A 630 14.27 -41.64 5.85
CA ASP A 630 14.87 -42.79 5.16
C ASP A 630 15.18 -42.58 3.66
N ALA A 631 15.79 -41.43 3.32
CA ALA A 631 16.15 -41.10 1.94
C ALA A 631 17.05 -42.18 1.29
N PRO A 632 16.70 -42.72 0.10
CA PRO A 632 17.50 -43.73 -0.60
C PRO A 632 18.90 -43.23 -1.03
N ASN A 633 19.09 -41.92 -1.07
CA ASN A 633 20.34 -41.25 -1.45
C ASN A 633 20.76 -40.26 -0.35
N GLU A 634 21.76 -40.66 0.45
CA GLU A 634 22.28 -39.86 1.57
C GLU A 634 22.87 -38.51 1.13
N GLU A 635 23.50 -38.47 -0.05
CA GLU A 635 24.08 -37.24 -0.58
C GLU A 635 22.95 -36.26 -0.96
N GLY A 636 21.82 -36.78 -1.45
CA GLY A 636 20.64 -35.97 -1.82
C GLY A 636 19.92 -35.38 -0.65
N ASP A 637 19.84 -36.15 0.43
CA ASP A 637 19.34 -35.65 1.71
C ASP A 637 20.22 -34.52 2.29
N LYS A 638 21.55 -34.63 2.18
CA LYS A 638 22.49 -33.55 2.59
C LYS A 638 22.30 -32.27 1.77
N THR A 639 22.13 -32.40 0.45
CA THR A 639 21.88 -31.27 -0.46
C THR A 639 20.53 -30.63 -0.19
N ALA A 640 19.48 -31.42 0.01
CA ALA A 640 18.15 -30.96 0.40
C ALA A 640 18.14 -30.15 1.70
N LYS A 641 18.82 -30.66 2.75
CA LYS A 641 19.00 -29.96 4.02
C LYS A 641 19.77 -28.65 3.85
N SER A 642 20.80 -28.66 3.00
CA SER A 642 21.58 -27.46 2.66
C SER A 642 20.73 -26.42 1.92
N MET A 643 19.86 -26.87 1.01
CA MET A 643 18.90 -26.01 0.30
C MET A 643 17.89 -25.38 1.25
N LYS A 644 17.30 -26.15 2.17
CA LYS A 644 16.40 -25.60 3.20
C LYS A 644 17.06 -24.47 4.00
N ARG A 645 18.31 -24.66 4.42
CA ARG A 645 19.10 -23.63 5.12
C ARG A 645 19.39 -22.43 4.22
N TRP A 646 19.73 -22.65 2.95
CA TRP A 646 19.94 -21.60 1.97
C TRP A 646 18.67 -20.74 1.77
N VAL A 647 17.51 -21.38 1.56
CA VAL A 647 16.23 -20.69 1.39
C VAL A 647 15.90 -19.88 2.63
N THR A 648 16.05 -20.47 3.82
CA THR A 648 15.83 -19.78 5.11
C THR A 648 16.68 -18.51 5.22
N ASN A 649 17.98 -18.61 4.94
CA ASN A 649 18.88 -17.46 4.96
C ASN A 649 18.50 -16.41 3.91
N LYS A 650 18.07 -16.83 2.73
CA LYS A 650 17.68 -15.93 1.64
C LYS A 650 16.36 -15.22 1.90
N VAL A 651 15.37 -15.87 2.50
CA VAL A 651 14.14 -15.22 2.99
C VAL A 651 14.50 -14.13 4.00
N LYS A 652 15.38 -14.42 4.95
CA LYS A 652 15.84 -13.41 5.95
C LYS A 652 16.55 -12.22 5.31
N VAL A 653 17.42 -12.47 4.33
CA VAL A 653 18.08 -11.41 3.57
C VAL A 653 17.06 -10.59 2.77
N ALA A 654 16.08 -11.24 2.11
CA ALA A 654 15.03 -10.53 1.37
C ALA A 654 14.13 -9.69 2.29
N GLN A 655 13.75 -10.20 3.46
CA GLN A 655 13.04 -9.43 4.49
C GLN A 655 13.82 -8.16 4.87
N SER A 656 15.14 -8.27 5.04
CA SER A 656 15.99 -7.11 5.37
C SER A 656 16.12 -6.15 4.18
N ASN A 657 16.33 -6.69 2.98
CA ASN A 657 16.47 -5.92 1.75
C ASN A 657 15.19 -5.17 1.38
N LEU A 658 14.02 -5.68 1.78
CA LEU A 658 12.74 -5.02 1.56
C LEU A 658 12.76 -3.57 2.07
N TYR A 659 13.33 -3.33 3.26
CA TYR A 659 13.42 -1.99 3.86
C TYR A 659 14.58 -1.17 3.33
N VAL A 660 15.70 -1.83 3.00
CA VAL A 660 16.95 -1.16 2.63
C VAL A 660 16.99 -0.74 1.16
N ALA A 661 16.46 -1.56 0.25
CA ALA A 661 16.61 -1.34 -1.19
C ALA A 661 16.06 0.02 -1.68
N PRO A 662 14.89 0.50 -1.22
CA PRO A 662 14.41 1.84 -1.60
C PRO A 662 15.35 2.97 -1.15
N GLN A 663 16.01 2.80 -0.01
CA GLN A 663 16.91 3.79 0.58
C GLN A 663 18.23 3.88 -0.21
N ILE A 664 18.78 2.73 -0.63
CA ILE A 664 19.94 2.66 -1.53
C ILE A 664 19.61 3.33 -2.86
N ALA A 665 18.48 2.96 -3.47
CA ALA A 665 18.05 3.52 -4.74
C ALA A 665 17.90 5.05 -4.68
N PHE A 666 17.36 5.57 -3.58
CA PHE A 666 17.28 7.01 -3.35
C PHE A 666 18.68 7.64 -3.27
N ALA A 667 19.58 7.10 -2.43
CA ALA A 667 20.93 7.64 -2.24
C ALA A 667 21.75 7.67 -3.55
N GLU A 668 21.63 6.62 -4.37
CA GLU A 668 22.28 6.52 -5.67
C GLU A 668 21.70 7.50 -6.70
N LYS A 669 20.36 7.64 -6.75
CA LYS A 669 19.70 8.63 -7.60
C LYS A 669 20.08 10.04 -7.19
N TYR A 670 20.06 10.36 -5.90
CA TYR A 670 20.49 11.65 -5.39
C TYR A 670 21.97 11.95 -5.75
N LYS A 671 22.88 10.99 -5.58
CA LYS A 671 24.29 11.15 -5.99
C LYS A 671 24.42 11.43 -7.49
N THR A 672 23.62 10.74 -8.32
CA THR A 672 23.59 10.94 -9.77
C THR A 672 23.06 12.32 -10.12
N TRP A 673 21.96 12.75 -9.49
CA TRP A 673 21.37 14.08 -9.64
C TRP A 673 22.35 15.20 -9.26
N VAL A 674 23.04 15.09 -8.11
CA VAL A 674 24.10 16.04 -7.70
C VAL A 674 25.20 16.13 -8.76
N LYS A 675 25.64 14.98 -9.28
CA LYS A 675 26.67 14.94 -10.33
C LYS A 675 26.19 15.65 -11.59
N THR A 676 24.96 15.40 -12.04
CA THR A 676 24.36 16.02 -13.22
C THR A 676 24.36 17.55 -13.09
N ILE A 677 23.85 18.10 -11.98
CA ILE A 677 23.80 19.56 -11.74
C ILE A 677 25.21 20.15 -11.75
N ARG A 678 26.15 19.57 -10.99
CA ARG A 678 27.53 20.09 -10.88
C ARG A 678 28.30 20.01 -12.21
N SER A 679 28.00 19.01 -13.04
CA SER A 679 28.67 18.79 -14.33
C SER A 679 28.16 19.67 -15.46
N ASN A 680 27.05 20.39 -15.27
CA ASN A 680 26.51 21.28 -16.29
C ASN A 680 27.51 22.43 -16.57
N THR A 681 27.81 22.65 -17.85
CA THR A 681 28.81 23.63 -18.31
C THR A 681 28.22 24.96 -18.77
N THR A 682 26.90 25.11 -18.78
CA THR A 682 26.25 26.36 -19.22
C THR A 682 26.64 27.52 -18.30
N THR A 683 27.01 28.65 -18.90
CA THR A 683 27.40 29.87 -18.19
C THR A 683 26.20 30.45 -17.44
N GLY A 684 26.37 30.77 -16.16
CA GLY A 684 25.28 31.29 -15.32
C GLY A 684 24.39 30.22 -14.68
N TYR A 685 24.49 28.96 -15.13
CA TYR A 685 23.66 27.85 -14.66
C TYR A 685 23.68 27.71 -13.13
N PRO A 686 22.52 27.58 -12.47
CA PRO A 686 22.46 27.40 -11.03
C PRO A 686 23.00 26.02 -10.58
N LYS A 687 24.21 26.01 -9.99
CA LYS A 687 24.95 24.79 -9.62
C LYS A 687 24.85 24.39 -8.15
N THR A 688 24.27 25.22 -7.28
CA THR A 688 24.07 24.84 -5.88
C THR A 688 23.16 23.60 -5.82
N VAL A 689 23.55 22.66 -4.97
CA VAL A 689 22.82 21.42 -4.68
C VAL A 689 22.53 21.36 -3.18
N ILE A 690 21.57 20.53 -2.79
CA ILE A 690 21.39 20.17 -1.38
C ILE A 690 22.61 19.34 -0.95
N GLU A 691 23.21 19.65 0.20
CA GLU A 691 24.24 18.84 0.82
C GLU A 691 23.72 18.26 2.14
N ASN A 692 23.22 17.03 2.09
CA ASN A 692 22.73 16.33 3.28
C ASN A 692 23.53 15.07 3.57
N SER A 693 24.30 15.09 4.66
CA SER A 693 25.09 13.93 5.07
C SER A 693 24.24 12.70 5.44
N LYS A 694 22.94 12.87 5.68
CA LYS A 694 21.98 11.80 5.96
C LYS A 694 21.56 11.01 4.72
N PHE A 695 21.75 11.56 3.51
CA PHE A 695 21.41 10.88 2.26
C PHE A 695 22.44 9.82 1.85
N GLY A 696 23.48 9.61 2.66
CA GLY A 696 24.40 8.49 2.48
C GLY A 696 23.72 7.15 2.79
N VAL A 697 24.07 6.11 2.02
CA VAL A 697 23.55 4.74 2.14
C VAL A 697 23.60 4.22 3.59
N GLU A 698 24.63 4.57 4.36
CA GLU A 698 24.82 4.12 5.74
C GLU A 698 23.90 4.81 6.76
N LYS A 699 23.38 6.00 6.44
CA LYS A 699 22.65 6.86 7.40
C LYS A 699 21.16 6.97 7.09
N ILE A 700 20.79 6.93 5.81
CA ILE A 700 19.41 7.18 5.38
C ILE A 700 18.41 6.24 6.06
N GLY A 701 18.76 4.96 6.25
CA GLY A 701 17.87 4.01 6.90
C GLY A 701 17.56 4.34 8.36
N GLN A 702 18.55 4.86 9.09
CA GLN A 702 18.36 5.29 10.48
C GLN A 702 17.46 6.52 10.56
N GLU A 703 17.58 7.45 9.61
CA GLU A 703 16.76 8.66 9.58
C GLU A 703 15.32 8.36 9.13
N VAL A 704 15.15 7.48 8.14
CA VAL A 704 13.83 7.01 7.70
C VAL A 704 13.11 6.30 8.86
N ALA A 705 13.79 5.41 9.59
CA ALA A 705 13.18 4.68 10.70
C ALA A 705 12.72 5.58 11.87
N LYS A 706 13.26 6.81 12.01
CA LYS A 706 12.79 7.78 13.02
C LYS A 706 11.40 8.34 12.70
N ILE A 707 11.06 8.44 11.41
CA ILE A 707 9.82 9.06 10.92
C ILE A 707 8.79 7.99 10.50
N TRP A 708 9.27 6.88 9.94
CA TRP A 708 8.48 5.72 9.50
C TRP A 708 8.91 4.45 10.25
N PRO A 709 8.57 4.32 11.55
CA PRO A 709 9.04 3.22 12.40
C PRO A 709 8.37 1.88 12.10
N GLU A 710 9.10 0.77 12.33
CA GLU A 710 8.64 -0.61 12.12
C GLU A 710 7.45 -1.03 13.00
N ASP A 711 7.29 -0.43 14.18
CA ASP A 711 6.22 -0.76 15.13
C ASP A 711 4.97 0.15 14.99
N GLY A 712 4.96 1.06 14.01
CA GLY A 712 3.89 2.04 13.81
C GLY A 712 3.74 3.08 14.94
N LYS A 713 4.45 2.91 16.06
CA LYS A 713 4.57 3.89 17.15
C LYS A 713 5.74 4.83 16.85
N ILE A 714 5.48 6.13 16.80
CA ILE A 714 6.55 7.15 16.83
C ILE A 714 7.21 7.04 18.20
N VAL A 715 8.43 6.50 18.26
CA VAL A 715 9.11 6.25 19.54
C VAL A 715 9.68 7.56 20.05
N ALA A 716 9.11 8.09 21.14
CA ALA A 716 9.77 9.08 21.98
C ALA A 716 11.03 8.44 22.60
N LYS A 717 12.20 8.70 22.00
CA LYS A 717 13.52 8.14 22.37
C LYS A 717 13.58 6.61 22.42
N GLN A 718 14.29 5.99 21.49
CA GLN A 718 14.70 4.58 21.64
C GLN A 718 15.54 4.40 22.92
N PRO A 719 15.33 3.31 23.69
CA PRO A 719 16.34 2.81 24.61
C PRO A 719 17.54 2.29 23.78
N GLU A 720 18.76 2.42 24.31
CA GLU A 720 20.05 2.23 23.63
C GLU A 720 20.36 0.82 23.05
N ALA A 721 19.38 -0.03 22.74
CA ALA A 721 19.58 -1.45 22.47
C ALA A 721 19.56 -1.89 20.98
N THR A 722 19.35 -1.01 20.00
CA THR A 722 19.34 -1.38 18.55
C THR A 722 20.65 -1.08 17.81
N LYS A 723 21.78 -1.01 18.51
CA LYS A 723 23.11 -0.88 17.86
C LYS A 723 23.59 -2.15 17.13
N ASN A 724 22.90 -3.28 17.21
CA ASN A 724 23.50 -4.59 16.89
C ASN A 724 22.83 -5.48 15.81
N SER A 725 21.94 -5.00 14.93
CA SER A 725 21.37 -5.89 13.89
C SER A 725 21.65 -5.51 12.43
N ILE A 726 22.17 -4.32 12.12
CA ILE A 726 22.73 -4.05 10.79
C ILE A 726 24.17 -4.57 10.79
N ASN A 727 24.31 -5.87 10.55
CA ASN A 727 25.62 -6.49 10.40
C ASN A 727 26.22 -5.99 9.07
N ASN A 728 26.89 -4.84 9.12
CA ASN A 728 27.54 -4.15 7.98
C ASN A 728 28.48 -5.07 7.17
N ASN A 729 28.95 -6.17 7.75
CA ASN A 729 29.78 -7.16 7.07
C ASN A 729 29.02 -8.03 6.04
N LEU A 730 27.71 -8.28 6.22
CA LEU A 730 26.91 -8.92 5.16
C LEU A 730 26.57 -7.93 4.03
N PHE A 731 26.46 -6.65 4.39
CA PHE A 731 26.12 -5.52 3.54
C PHE A 731 27.18 -5.26 2.46
N TYR A 732 28.47 -5.27 2.84
CA TYR A 732 29.59 -5.08 1.92
C TYR A 732 29.84 -6.27 0.97
N TYR A 733 29.56 -7.49 1.41
CA TYR A 733 29.82 -8.69 0.61
C TYR A 733 28.76 -8.98 -0.46
N THR A 734 27.53 -8.49 -0.29
CA THR A 734 26.42 -8.82 -1.20
C THR A 734 26.35 -7.87 -2.39
N PHE A 735 26.67 -6.58 -2.24
CA PHE A 735 26.62 -5.61 -3.34
C PHE A 735 27.92 -5.52 -4.15
N ASN A 736 29.10 -5.59 -3.53
CA ASN A 736 30.37 -5.46 -4.27
C ASN A 736 30.74 -6.68 -5.13
N LYS A 737 30.06 -7.83 -4.98
CA LYS A 737 30.21 -8.97 -5.89
C LYS A 737 29.22 -8.99 -7.06
N ILE A 738 28.26 -8.05 -7.12
CA ILE A 738 27.31 -7.93 -8.23
C ILE A 738 27.85 -7.00 -9.33
N GLY A 739 28.79 -6.11 -9.01
CA GLY A 739 29.38 -5.16 -9.99
C GLY A 739 30.79 -5.47 -10.46
N GLY A 740 31.44 -6.56 -10.00
CA GLY A 740 32.85 -6.80 -10.32
C GLY A 740 33.24 -8.26 -10.18
N MET A 741 33.11 -9.01 -11.28
CA MET A 741 34.00 -10.11 -11.66
C MET A 741 33.69 -10.48 -13.11
N GLN A 742 34.53 -9.99 -14.02
CA GLN A 742 34.83 -10.69 -15.28
C GLN A 742 35.55 -12.00 -14.97
#